data_AF-K1WIM9-F1
#
_entry.id   AF-K1WIM9-F1
#
_cell.length_a   1.000
_cell.length_b   1.000
_cell.length_c   1.000
_cell.angle_alpha   90.00
_cell.angle_beta   90.00
_cell.angle_gamma   90.00
#
_symmetry.space_group_name_H-M   'P 1'
#
loop_
_entity.id
_entity.type
_entity.pdbx_description
1 polymer ?
#
loop_
_entity_poly.entity_id
_entity_poly.type
_entity_poly.pdbx_seq_one_letter_code
_entity_poly.pdbx_strand_id
1 'polypeptide(L)'
;MNSSRYKFDISHVRVHEEHLLIELPFQAPGLVPGFLSYLVQCFLAVFTNRDVIFRYLCFEFAVLKTKQKKLFRAAERCCCVRPILSSFTLPKKMTPQKTNLSQDARSLLYNTGHAWWSVFVYASIQFDPDVELSLQPAEANFDNILVRKPGYSSRCCVPVRARKAGWLEAEVNKLAIGKHAAHGPRPKSTGSLHELEGQTRGSCLFPRLFLPAAMRSGLALREITVYATITTPTMLPQIIAPWTFLAVSWFVAAVPTASNGAQLQQPVYGIKGLQTGINRQTGSARPARRNILDLQKDIPAWSLYIQGLSAFQNQDDDYFLSFSQVAGIHGRPYIKWGNAEQGHNAPLTGYCTHGSVLFLPWHRPYLALFEELIGALIQDIVKAYPAENYATYKVAADNFRIPYWDWASIPTMPDVVNQPTVQIETPSGPQNVTNPTFRYNFKNFPLDPVNFPATEDLAWDAWLARYPHTVRGAEHDGDESNIDNANNALRSVDLKSMTWYALVKPVTFNEFGTEATGGISIESPHNQVHGSVGLNSGHMSYLSYSAFDPLFWLHHANVDRLHALWQVINSNSSLTPQIEEVGTFTLAQNTMASNTTPLTPFLTSADGPYFNSITAQQISTFGYTYPEIQDWKLSPAELKKDVSAAINRLYNPNPPIAKRGSGNMDTRDLLPGQRTREWSVGLRVSKFDLSGERFIVRLFLGGVPQNPKDWAMSSACVGSFPVFPPPTPKVGPLPVVEAFSELSLMEWLNKNRMNTPDTAAMSKYLQTNLEWRAQKFDGTVVPIESLPNLIVTVQDEMVTMGGAITELPHYGEKTVHVEVTKGRRGGYGGAS
;
A
#
# COMPACT_ATOMS: atom_id res chain seq x y z
N MET A 1 45.82 31.02 -29.83
CA MET A 1 46.24 31.39 -31.20
C MET A 1 45.53 30.47 -32.20
N ASN A 2 45.52 30.89 -33.47
CA ASN A 2 45.25 30.14 -34.71
C ASN A 2 45.71 28.66 -34.73
N SER A 3 45.25 27.76 -35.62
CA SER A 3 44.05 27.72 -36.51
C SER A 3 44.04 26.45 -37.38
N SER A 4 42.87 25.85 -37.66
CA SER A 4 42.65 24.87 -38.74
C SER A 4 41.14 24.74 -38.99
N ARG A 5 40.54 25.29 -40.07
CA ARG A 5 40.65 24.94 -41.50
C ARG A 5 40.36 23.47 -41.82
N TYR A 6 39.13 23.22 -42.28
CA TYR A 6 38.83 22.19 -43.28
C TYR A 6 38.44 22.87 -44.60
N LYS A 7 38.71 22.20 -45.73
CA LYS A 7 38.23 22.63 -47.06
C LYS A 7 36.91 21.91 -47.37
N PHE A 8 36.03 22.57 -48.11
CA PHE A 8 35.04 21.91 -48.94
C PHE A 8 35.57 21.75 -50.36
N ASP A 9 35.14 20.68 -51.02
CA ASP A 9 35.13 20.52 -52.47
C ASP A 9 33.73 20.00 -52.83
N ILE A 10 33.19 20.41 -53.98
CA ILE A 10 31.80 20.15 -54.38
C ILE A 10 31.77 19.75 -55.85
N SER A 11 31.32 18.53 -56.13
CA SER A 11 30.89 18.16 -57.47
C SER A 11 29.72 17.17 -57.46
N HIS A 12 28.86 17.29 -58.47
CA HIS A 12 27.74 16.42 -58.81
C HIS A 12 26.43 16.60 -58.00
N VAL A 13 25.55 17.45 -58.54
CA VAL A 13 24.11 17.51 -58.28
C VAL A 13 23.36 16.73 -59.35
N ARG A 14 22.36 15.92 -58.96
CA ARG A 14 21.15 15.59 -59.74
C ARG A 14 19.95 15.51 -58.81
N VAL A 15 18.74 15.58 -59.36
CA VAL A 15 17.48 15.92 -58.67
C VAL A 15 16.39 14.89 -58.99
N HIS A 16 15.30 14.96 -58.22
CA HIS A 16 14.00 14.27 -58.24
C HIS A 16 13.84 13.32 -57.02
N GLU A 17 12.77 13.41 -56.21
CA GLU A 17 11.52 14.19 -56.37
C GLU A 17 10.99 14.75 -55.03
N GLU A 18 10.09 15.74 -55.12
CA GLU A 18 9.35 16.44 -54.05
C GLU A 18 10.13 17.23 -52.97
N HIS A 19 10.01 18.57 -53.08
CA HIS A 19 10.35 19.64 -52.13
C HIS A 19 11.83 20.09 -51.98
N LEU A 20 11.96 21.37 -51.58
CA LEU A 20 13.06 22.26 -51.95
C LEU A 20 13.65 22.95 -50.70
N LEU A 21 14.91 22.66 -50.39
CA LEU A 21 15.66 23.38 -49.35
C LEU A 21 16.43 24.56 -49.97
N ILE A 22 16.18 25.76 -49.44
CA ILE A 22 16.98 26.97 -49.69
C ILE A 22 17.53 27.44 -48.34
N GLU A 23 18.82 27.23 -48.12
CA GLU A 23 19.56 27.93 -47.07
C GLU A 23 20.23 29.17 -47.65
N LEU A 24 20.15 30.30 -46.94
CA LEU A 24 20.97 31.49 -47.20
C LEU A 24 21.64 31.93 -45.89
N PRO A 25 22.98 32.10 -45.87
CA PRO A 25 23.71 32.38 -44.64
C PRO A 25 23.83 33.89 -44.36
N PHE A 26 23.81 34.29 -43.09
CA PHE A 26 24.76 35.28 -42.56
C PHE A 26 24.81 35.26 -41.01
N GLN A 27 25.88 35.79 -40.42
CA GLN A 27 26.06 35.95 -38.97
C GLN A 27 26.65 37.32 -38.62
N ALA A 28 26.53 37.68 -37.33
CA ALA A 28 27.17 38.80 -36.64
C ALA A 28 26.57 40.22 -36.86
N PRO A 29 26.78 41.16 -35.92
CA PRO A 29 26.49 40.95 -34.49
C PRO A 29 25.77 42.15 -33.82
N GLY A 30 24.96 41.86 -32.79
CA GLY A 30 24.75 42.77 -31.67
C GLY A 30 23.68 43.86 -31.81
N LEU A 31 22.40 43.47 -31.88
CA LEU A 31 21.27 44.25 -31.35
C LEU A 31 20.04 43.34 -31.13
N VAL A 32 19.21 43.64 -30.14
CA VAL A 32 17.98 42.88 -29.82
C VAL A 32 16.83 43.40 -30.69
N PRO A 33 16.19 42.55 -31.51
CA PRO A 33 14.72 42.42 -31.38
C PRO A 33 14.17 41.03 -31.75
N GLY A 34 13.30 40.48 -30.88
CA GLY A 34 12.35 39.44 -31.28
C GLY A 34 11.02 40.07 -31.70
N PHE A 35 10.76 40.20 -33.01
CA PHE A 35 9.40 40.54 -33.50
C PHE A 35 9.08 40.13 -34.96
N LEU A 36 10.07 39.70 -35.77
CA LEU A 36 9.86 39.52 -37.23
C LEU A 36 9.74 38.07 -37.72
N SER A 37 9.90 37.07 -36.86
CA SER A 37 9.78 35.64 -37.24
C SER A 37 8.34 35.16 -37.41
N TYR A 38 7.37 35.84 -36.78
CA TYR A 38 5.97 35.40 -36.75
C TYR A 38 5.15 35.84 -37.98
N LEU A 39 5.62 36.83 -38.74
CA LEU A 39 4.85 37.47 -39.82
C LEU A 39 4.96 36.79 -41.19
N VAL A 40 5.90 35.84 -41.38
CA VAL A 40 6.10 35.18 -42.69
C VAL A 40 5.30 33.87 -42.79
N GLN A 41 5.14 33.10 -41.72
CA GLN A 41 4.36 31.86 -41.75
C GLN A 41 2.84 32.08 -41.87
N CYS A 42 2.31 33.21 -41.37
CA CYS A 42 0.88 33.51 -41.48
C CYS A 42 0.39 33.85 -42.89
N PHE A 43 1.28 34.11 -43.86
CA PHE A 43 0.89 34.63 -45.18
C PHE A 43 0.73 33.58 -46.30
N LEU A 44 0.98 32.29 -46.02
CA LEU A 44 0.90 31.20 -47.01
C LEU A 44 -0.27 30.22 -46.82
N ALA A 45 -1.07 30.36 -45.76
CA ALA A 45 -2.12 29.42 -45.37
C ALA A 45 -3.56 29.86 -45.70
N VAL A 46 -3.74 30.86 -46.58
CA VAL A 46 -5.05 31.56 -46.78
C VAL A 46 -5.76 31.20 -48.09
N PHE A 47 -5.11 30.50 -49.05
CA PHE A 47 -5.66 30.31 -50.42
C PHE A 47 -5.62 28.88 -50.99
N THR A 48 -6.05 27.86 -50.23
CA THR A 48 -6.41 26.53 -50.79
C THR A 48 -7.54 25.83 -50.03
N ASN A 49 -8.75 26.42 -50.02
CA ASN A 49 -9.96 25.59 -50.04
C ASN A 49 -11.19 26.34 -50.60
N ARG A 50 -11.89 25.70 -51.55
CA ARG A 50 -13.27 26.03 -51.96
C ARG A 50 -14.20 24.96 -51.40
N ASP A 51 -15.48 25.28 -51.31
CA ASP A 51 -16.63 24.37 -51.04
C ASP A 51 -17.23 24.34 -49.61
N VAL A 52 -17.24 25.48 -48.91
CA VAL A 52 -18.10 25.70 -47.72
C VAL A 52 -18.98 26.97 -47.83
N ILE A 53 -19.50 27.27 -49.02
CA ILE A 53 -20.54 28.32 -49.22
C ILE A 53 -21.65 27.81 -50.14
N PHE A 54 -22.40 26.78 -49.72
CA PHE A 54 -23.68 26.42 -50.37
C PHE A 54 -24.65 25.59 -49.50
N ARG A 55 -24.86 25.93 -48.22
CA ARG A 55 -25.93 25.28 -47.39
C ARG A 55 -26.45 26.04 -46.16
N TYR A 56 -26.31 27.36 -46.09
CA TYR A 56 -26.87 28.19 -45.00
C TYR A 56 -27.64 29.41 -45.53
N LEU A 57 -28.76 29.15 -46.22
CA LEU A 57 -29.87 30.11 -46.45
C LEU A 57 -31.03 29.40 -47.17
N CYS A 58 -31.89 28.70 -46.40
CA CYS A 58 -33.28 28.35 -46.74
C CYS A 58 -33.84 27.34 -45.71
N PHE A 59 -34.47 27.82 -44.64
CA PHE A 59 -35.81 27.42 -44.15
C PHE A 59 -36.05 27.95 -42.73
N GLU A 60 -36.66 29.14 -42.63
CA GLU A 60 -37.67 29.35 -41.59
C GLU A 60 -38.97 28.70 -42.07
N PHE A 61 -39.73 28.04 -41.17
CA PHE A 61 -41.19 28.09 -41.23
C PHE A 61 -41.85 27.68 -39.90
N ALA A 62 -42.95 28.35 -39.57
CA ALA A 62 -43.99 27.94 -38.61
C ALA A 62 -43.63 27.80 -37.11
N VAL A 63 -43.57 28.94 -36.41
CA VAL A 63 -44.04 29.04 -35.01
C VAL A 63 -45.49 29.53 -35.02
N LEU A 64 -46.43 28.84 -34.32
CA LEU A 64 -47.64 29.35 -33.62
C LEU A 64 -48.81 28.33 -33.53
N LYS A 65 -49.19 27.89 -32.30
CA LYS A 65 -50.60 27.83 -31.77
C LYS A 65 -50.77 27.24 -30.34
N THR A 66 -50.60 28.10 -29.34
CA THR A 66 -51.39 28.28 -28.08
C THR A 66 -52.29 27.19 -27.43
N LYS A 67 -52.15 27.09 -26.07
CA LYS A 67 -53.16 26.71 -25.00
C LYS A 67 -53.48 25.20 -24.87
N GLN A 68 -53.82 24.58 -23.70
CA GLN A 68 -54.14 24.94 -22.29
C GLN A 68 -53.45 23.90 -21.32
N LYS A 69 -53.51 23.84 -19.97
CA LYS A 69 -53.56 24.73 -18.77
C LYS A 69 -54.03 23.85 -17.55
N LYS A 70 -53.29 23.81 -16.41
CA LYS A 70 -53.62 23.16 -15.08
C LYS A 70 -53.50 21.60 -15.03
N LEU A 71 -53.38 20.89 -13.88
CA LEU A 71 -53.63 21.18 -12.43
C LEU A 71 -52.45 20.85 -11.45
N PHE A 72 -52.67 21.23 -10.17
CA PHE A 72 -51.99 21.02 -8.86
C PHE A 72 -51.00 19.83 -8.68
N ARG A 73 -49.93 19.85 -7.85
CA ARG A 73 -49.56 20.44 -6.52
C ARG A 73 -50.07 19.73 -5.24
N ALA A 74 -49.14 19.60 -4.27
CA ALA A 74 -49.24 19.01 -2.92
C ALA A 74 -49.46 17.47 -2.88
N ALA A 75 -48.85 16.61 -2.05
CA ALA A 75 -47.85 16.65 -0.95
C ALA A 75 -48.43 16.13 0.37
N GLU A 76 -47.79 15.10 0.97
CA GLU A 76 -47.98 14.77 2.40
C GLU A 76 -46.82 13.92 2.95
N ARG A 77 -46.67 13.91 4.28
CA ARG A 77 -45.74 13.08 5.07
C ARG A 77 -46.53 12.42 6.21
N CYS A 78 -45.98 11.32 6.74
CA CYS A 78 -46.33 10.70 8.02
C CYS A 78 -47.73 10.07 8.16
N CYS A 79 -47.77 8.75 8.36
CA CYS A 79 -48.15 8.19 9.67
C CYS A 79 -47.76 6.71 9.81
N CYS A 80 -47.79 6.20 11.04
CA CYS A 80 -47.47 4.82 11.40
C CYS A 80 -48.73 3.91 11.39
N VAL A 81 -48.55 2.58 11.37
CA VAL A 81 -49.22 1.56 12.25
C VAL A 81 -48.92 0.12 11.78
N ARG A 82 -48.90 -0.86 12.71
CA ARG A 82 -48.79 -2.33 12.46
C ARG A 82 -50.18 -2.99 12.37
N PRO A 83 -50.34 -4.13 11.67
CA PRO A 83 -50.36 -5.46 12.34
C PRO A 83 -49.30 -6.42 11.73
N ILE A 84 -48.78 -7.50 12.33
CA ILE A 84 -49.23 -8.50 13.34
C ILE A 84 -50.01 -9.70 12.75
N LEU A 85 -49.33 -10.86 12.69
CA LEU A 85 -49.83 -12.26 12.62
C LEU A 85 -50.58 -12.70 11.33
N SER A 86 -50.61 -13.98 10.90
CA SER A 86 -50.02 -15.24 11.44
C SER A 86 -49.82 -16.35 10.37
N SER A 87 -48.78 -17.18 10.55
CA SER A 87 -48.66 -18.64 10.27
C SER A 87 -49.39 -19.35 9.11
N PHE A 88 -48.66 -20.18 8.35
CA PHE A 88 -49.04 -21.58 8.05
C PHE A 88 -47.79 -22.43 7.67
N THR A 89 -47.87 -23.77 7.70
CA THR A 89 -46.70 -24.67 7.68
C THR A 89 -46.82 -25.93 6.80
N LEU A 90 -45.80 -26.19 5.95
CA LEU A 90 -45.36 -27.51 5.43
C LEU A 90 -46.37 -28.30 4.53
N PRO A 91 -46.04 -29.44 3.87
CA PRO A 91 -44.85 -30.31 4.00
C PRO A 91 -44.18 -30.92 2.72
N LYS A 92 -42.92 -31.37 2.90
CA LYS A 92 -42.24 -32.60 2.39
C LYS A 92 -42.05 -32.91 0.86
N LYS A 93 -40.75 -33.04 0.52
CA LYS A 93 -40.05 -34.12 -0.22
C LYS A 93 -40.64 -34.71 -1.53
N MET A 94 -39.81 -34.72 -2.58
CA MET A 94 -39.44 -35.97 -3.29
C MET A 94 -38.10 -35.84 -4.06
N THR A 95 -37.44 -36.98 -4.30
CA THR A 95 -36.21 -37.14 -5.11
C THR A 95 -36.42 -38.25 -6.13
N PRO A 96 -35.81 -38.16 -7.33
CA PRO A 96 -35.29 -39.34 -8.01
C PRO A 96 -33.79 -39.23 -8.38
N GLN A 97 -33.24 -40.28 -8.99
CA GLN A 97 -31.80 -40.48 -9.22
C GLN A 97 -31.35 -40.21 -10.66
N LYS A 98 -30.03 -40.02 -10.81
CA LYS A 98 -29.15 -40.31 -11.97
C LYS A 98 -29.76 -40.77 -13.30
N THR A 99 -29.33 -40.12 -14.38
CA THR A 99 -28.79 -40.78 -15.59
C THR A 99 -27.72 -39.90 -16.24
N ASN A 100 -26.66 -40.51 -16.79
CA ASN A 100 -25.74 -39.84 -17.71
C ASN A 100 -26.37 -39.77 -19.11
N LEU A 101 -26.01 -38.77 -19.91
CA LEU A 101 -25.90 -38.88 -21.37
C LEU A 101 -25.07 -37.71 -21.94
N SER A 102 -24.63 -37.83 -23.19
CA SER A 102 -23.61 -36.98 -23.82
C SER A 102 -24.00 -36.55 -25.24
N GLN A 103 -23.37 -35.46 -25.70
CA GLN A 103 -23.28 -34.97 -27.08
C GLN A 103 -24.52 -34.37 -27.77
N ASP A 104 -24.34 -33.10 -28.15
CA ASP A 104 -24.48 -32.54 -29.50
C ASP A 104 -25.84 -32.50 -30.24
N ALA A 105 -26.22 -31.25 -30.55
CA ALA A 105 -26.71 -30.75 -31.84
C ALA A 105 -28.23 -30.71 -32.19
N ARG A 106 -28.71 -29.46 -32.40
CA ARG A 106 -29.75 -29.00 -33.37
C ARG A 106 -31.24 -29.27 -33.04
N SER A 107 -32.21 -28.41 -33.40
CA SER A 107 -32.15 -27.00 -33.87
C SER A 107 -33.53 -26.33 -34.09
N LEU A 108 -33.53 -24.98 -34.00
CA LEU A 108 -34.29 -24.01 -34.84
C LEU A 108 -35.77 -23.66 -34.57
N LEU A 109 -36.26 -22.70 -35.39
CA LEU A 109 -37.50 -21.90 -35.39
C LEU A 109 -37.42 -20.67 -34.44
N TYR A 110 -37.70 -19.41 -34.80
CA TYR A 110 -37.93 -18.66 -36.07
C TYR A 110 -37.20 -17.28 -35.91
N ASN A 111 -36.50 -16.67 -36.89
CA ASN A 111 -36.92 -15.96 -38.12
C ASN A 111 -37.66 -14.62 -37.87
N THR A 112 -37.37 -13.48 -38.50
CA THR A 112 -36.35 -13.09 -39.53
C THR A 112 -35.15 -12.34 -38.87
N GLY A 113 -34.38 -11.36 -39.41
CA GLY A 113 -34.28 -10.60 -40.68
C GLY A 113 -33.65 -9.20 -40.41
N HIS A 114 -32.90 -8.49 -41.28
CA HIS A 114 -32.38 -8.71 -42.65
C HIS A 114 -30.99 -7.99 -42.81
N ALA A 115 -30.50 -7.75 -44.03
CA ALA A 115 -29.14 -7.25 -44.36
C ALA A 115 -29.10 -5.76 -44.84
N TRP A 116 -27.99 -5.09 -45.19
CA TRP A 116 -26.98 -5.44 -46.23
C TRP A 116 -25.55 -4.88 -46.00
N TRP A 117 -24.56 -5.77 -46.16
CA TRP A 117 -23.26 -5.64 -46.86
C TRP A 117 -22.37 -4.37 -46.78
N SER A 118 -21.11 -4.60 -46.39
CA SER A 118 -19.95 -4.43 -47.30
C SER A 118 -18.80 -5.36 -46.86
N VAL A 119 -18.04 -5.90 -47.82
CA VAL A 119 -16.96 -6.88 -47.60
C VAL A 119 -15.78 -6.54 -48.50
N PHE A 120 -14.56 -6.57 -47.96
CA PHE A 120 -13.33 -6.68 -48.74
C PHE A 120 -12.59 -7.95 -48.33
N VAL A 121 -12.24 -8.78 -49.32
CA VAL A 121 -11.35 -9.93 -49.17
C VAL A 121 -10.01 -9.55 -49.78
N TYR A 122 -8.93 -9.75 -49.03
CA TYR A 122 -7.59 -9.88 -49.61
C TYR A 122 -7.08 -11.30 -49.33
N ALA A 123 -6.63 -11.97 -50.38
CA ALA A 123 -5.99 -13.27 -50.31
C ALA A 123 -4.54 -13.15 -50.79
N SER A 124 -3.61 -13.79 -50.06
CA SER A 124 -2.20 -13.91 -50.39
C SER A 124 -1.73 -15.20 -49.71
N ILE A 125 -1.81 -16.35 -50.38
CA ILE A 125 -0.73 -16.89 -51.24
C ILE A 125 0.55 -17.09 -50.41
N GLN A 126 0.84 -18.34 -50.10
CA GLN A 126 2.10 -18.77 -49.52
C GLN A 126 3.23 -18.66 -50.54
N PHE A 127 4.44 -18.38 -50.06
CA PHE A 127 5.67 -18.88 -50.66
C PHE A 127 6.48 -19.58 -49.56
N ASP A 128 6.95 -20.77 -49.89
CA ASP A 128 7.92 -21.56 -49.13
C ASP A 128 9.10 -21.80 -50.08
N PRO A 129 10.29 -21.32 -49.70
CA PRO A 129 11.44 -22.21 -49.77
C PRO A 129 12.31 -22.05 -48.51
N ASP A 130 12.38 -23.09 -47.68
CA ASP A 130 13.48 -24.06 -47.81
C ASP A 130 13.27 -25.29 -46.90
N VAL A 131 13.42 -26.47 -47.50
CA VAL A 131 13.35 -27.78 -46.83
C VAL A 131 14.69 -28.49 -46.98
N GLU A 132 15.22 -29.02 -45.87
CA GLU A 132 16.09 -30.21 -45.70
C GLU A 132 16.87 -30.05 -44.38
N LEU A 133 17.20 -31.08 -43.58
CA LEU A 133 16.86 -32.51 -43.59
C LEU A 133 16.90 -33.05 -42.14
N SER A 134 16.25 -34.18 -41.86
CA SER A 134 16.23 -34.74 -40.50
C SER A 134 17.39 -35.69 -40.21
N LEU A 135 17.90 -35.66 -38.98
CA LEU A 135 18.64 -36.78 -38.36
C LEU A 135 18.28 -36.90 -36.87
N GLN A 136 17.64 -38.01 -36.51
CA GLN A 136 17.84 -38.64 -35.20
C GLN A 136 18.97 -39.68 -35.33
N PRO A 137 19.58 -40.07 -34.21
CA PRO A 137 19.44 -41.49 -33.85
C PRO A 137 19.02 -41.70 -32.39
N ALA A 138 18.62 -42.94 -32.08
CA ALA A 138 18.18 -43.38 -30.77
C ALA A 138 19.27 -44.20 -30.02
N GLU A 139 18.98 -44.48 -28.74
CA GLU A 139 19.41 -45.63 -27.91
C GLU A 139 20.81 -46.27 -28.09
N ALA A 140 21.56 -46.32 -26.99
CA ALA A 140 22.31 -47.53 -26.59
C ALA A 140 22.53 -47.58 -25.07
N ASN A 141 22.21 -48.71 -24.43
CA ASN A 141 22.70 -49.04 -23.09
C ASN A 141 24.15 -49.56 -23.16
N PHE A 142 24.90 -49.47 -22.07
CA PHE A 142 25.98 -50.43 -21.78
C PHE A 142 26.11 -50.72 -20.28
N ASP A 143 26.75 -51.84 -19.97
CA ASP A 143 26.42 -52.67 -18.81
C ASP A 143 27.29 -52.50 -17.56
N ASN A 144 26.83 -53.15 -16.50
CA ASN A 144 27.51 -53.33 -15.22
C ASN A 144 28.93 -53.94 -15.35
N ILE A 145 29.86 -53.54 -14.48
CA ILE A 145 30.97 -54.40 -14.00
C ILE A 145 31.37 -54.02 -12.57
N LEU A 146 31.56 -55.03 -11.71
CA LEU A 146 32.09 -54.88 -10.34
C LEU A 146 33.63 -54.95 -10.34
N VAL A 147 34.33 -54.36 -9.34
CA VAL A 147 35.38 -55.04 -8.52
C VAL A 147 36.06 -54.14 -7.44
N ARG A 148 36.10 -54.66 -6.19
CA ARG A 148 37.07 -54.50 -5.03
C ARG A 148 37.73 -53.12 -4.73
N LYS A 149 37.59 -52.47 -3.55
CA LYS A 149 38.13 -52.78 -2.17
C LYS A 149 39.63 -53.16 -2.10
N PRO A 150 40.37 -52.96 -0.97
CA PRO A 150 40.29 -51.91 0.10
C PRO A 150 41.67 -51.50 0.71
N GLY A 151 41.66 -50.64 1.76
CA GLY A 151 42.69 -50.53 2.83
C GLY A 151 42.08 -49.77 4.03
N TYR A 152 42.19 -50.11 5.33
CA TYR A 152 43.28 -50.60 6.21
C TYR A 152 44.47 -49.63 6.33
N SER A 153 45.01 -49.31 7.51
CA SER A 153 44.88 -49.93 8.86
C SER A 153 44.83 -48.86 10.00
N SER A 154 44.29 -49.15 11.19
CA SER A 154 44.99 -49.50 12.47
C SER A 154 45.93 -48.42 13.07
N ARG A 155 46.18 -48.32 14.39
CA ARG A 155 45.94 -49.24 15.52
C ARG A 155 45.79 -48.49 16.88
N CYS A 156 45.44 -49.23 17.94
CA CYS A 156 45.21 -48.79 19.32
C CYS A 156 46.37 -48.03 20.01
N CYS A 157 46.07 -47.23 21.05
CA CYS A 157 46.52 -47.51 22.44
C CYS A 157 45.93 -46.57 23.52
N VAL A 158 45.86 -47.10 24.75
CA VAL A 158 45.52 -46.51 26.06
C VAL A 158 46.70 -46.96 26.98
N PRO A 159 47.19 -46.29 28.07
CA PRO A 159 46.37 -45.75 29.17
C PRO A 159 46.93 -44.69 30.20
N VAL A 160 46.08 -44.27 31.15
CA VAL A 160 46.31 -44.13 32.64
C VAL A 160 47.08 -42.95 33.32
N ARG A 161 46.35 -42.27 34.24
CA ARG A 161 46.66 -41.65 35.58
C ARG A 161 47.78 -40.58 35.82
N ALA A 162 47.32 -39.34 36.03
CA ALA A 162 47.23 -38.57 37.31
C ALA A 162 48.42 -38.36 38.30
N ARG A 163 48.62 -37.09 38.73
CA ARG A 163 49.09 -36.55 40.05
C ARG A 163 48.82 -35.01 40.11
N LYS A 164 48.32 -34.40 41.21
CA LYS A 164 48.95 -33.85 42.45
C LYS A 164 49.95 -32.67 42.23
N ALA A 165 50.10 -31.64 43.09
CA ALA A 165 49.31 -31.10 44.23
C ALA A 165 49.93 -29.76 44.77
N GLY A 166 49.24 -29.04 45.68
CA GLY A 166 49.76 -27.91 46.51
C GLY A 166 48.65 -26.87 46.83
N TRP A 167 48.35 -26.30 48.03
CA TRP A 167 48.89 -26.19 49.42
C TRP A 167 49.32 -24.76 49.83
N LEU A 168 48.53 -24.11 50.71
CA LEU A 168 48.86 -23.29 51.92
C LEU A 168 47.52 -22.79 52.55
N GLU A 169 47.20 -23.08 53.83
CA GLU A 169 47.27 -22.20 55.04
C GLU A 169 46.21 -21.05 55.09
N ALA A 170 45.18 -21.11 55.97
CA ALA A 170 45.06 -20.62 57.37
C ALA A 170 44.46 -19.17 57.45
N GLU A 171 43.63 -18.69 58.39
CA GLU A 171 43.11 -19.11 59.72
C GLU A 171 41.55 -18.93 59.80
N VAL A 172 40.74 -19.76 60.48
CA VAL A 172 40.27 -19.77 61.90
C VAL A 172 39.50 -18.53 62.43
N ASN A 173 38.16 -18.59 62.45
CA ASN A 173 37.26 -18.35 63.62
C ASN A 173 35.78 -18.58 63.18
N LYS A 174 35.05 -19.62 63.64
CA LYS A 174 34.35 -19.80 64.93
C LYS A 174 33.04 -19.00 65.12
N LEU A 175 31.91 -19.68 64.82
CA LEU A 175 30.65 -19.89 65.59
C LEU A 175 29.54 -20.28 64.57
N ALA A 176 28.82 -21.42 64.62
CA ALA A 176 27.85 -21.91 65.63
C ALA A 176 26.59 -21.02 65.71
N ILE A 177 25.32 -21.44 65.48
CA ILE A 177 24.60 -22.73 65.22
C ILE A 177 23.41 -22.40 64.26
N GLY A 178 22.76 -23.26 63.45
CA GLY A 178 22.89 -24.71 63.14
C GLY A 178 21.53 -25.46 63.14
N LYS A 179 21.35 -26.49 62.28
CA LYS A 179 20.09 -27.28 61.97
C LYS A 179 19.06 -26.50 61.10
N HIS A 180 18.45 -27.07 60.04
CA HIS A 180 17.55 -28.25 59.89
C HIS A 180 16.20 -28.08 60.63
N ALA A 181 15.02 -28.39 60.07
CA ALA A 181 14.62 -29.03 58.79
C ALA A 181 13.27 -28.45 58.28
N ALA A 182 12.96 -28.39 56.98
CA ALA A 182 12.27 -29.39 56.12
C ALA A 182 10.73 -29.58 56.32
N HIS A 183 10.03 -29.76 55.18
CA HIS A 183 8.64 -30.24 54.97
C HIS A 183 7.43 -29.42 55.45
N GLY A 184 6.34 -29.44 54.66
CA GLY A 184 4.98 -29.01 55.06
C GLY A 184 4.16 -28.35 53.92
N PRO A 185 3.11 -28.98 53.34
CA PRO A 185 2.45 -28.45 52.12
C PRO A 185 0.92 -28.17 52.19
N ARG A 186 0.47 -27.11 51.48
CA ARG A 186 -0.93 -26.85 51.00
C ARG A 186 -1.99 -26.62 52.11
N PRO A 187 -3.30 -26.38 51.82
CA PRO A 187 -3.99 -25.96 50.57
C PRO A 187 -4.95 -24.73 50.68
N LYS A 188 -5.37 -24.23 49.50
CA LYS A 188 -6.70 -23.67 49.09
C LYS A 188 -7.71 -23.09 50.12
N SER A 189 -8.12 -21.82 49.87
CA SER A 189 -9.52 -21.30 49.89
C SER A 189 -9.49 -19.84 49.36
N THR A 190 -10.18 -19.38 48.30
CA THR A 190 -11.62 -19.27 47.93
C THR A 190 -12.41 -18.19 48.68
N GLY A 191 -13.06 -17.28 47.93
CA GLY A 191 -13.79 -16.07 48.39
C GLY A 191 -12.94 -14.80 48.21
N SER A 192 -13.25 -13.76 47.42
CA SER A 192 -14.48 -13.19 46.80
C SER A 192 -15.32 -12.29 47.71
N LEU A 193 -15.84 -11.18 47.15
CA LEU A 193 -16.54 -10.05 47.80
C LEU A 193 -15.63 -9.15 48.64
N HIS A 194 -15.90 -7.85 48.81
CA HIS A 194 -16.42 -6.81 47.90
C HIS A 194 -16.03 -5.44 48.53
N GLU A 195 -16.34 -4.34 47.84
CA GLU A 195 -16.22 -2.91 48.24
C GLU A 195 -16.01 -2.54 49.72
N LEU A 196 -15.14 -1.55 49.96
CA LEU A 196 -15.56 -0.30 50.62
C LEU A 196 -14.58 0.86 50.34
N GLU A 197 -15.10 2.09 50.35
CA GLU A 197 -14.34 3.32 50.11
C GLU A 197 -13.53 3.77 51.36
N GLY A 198 -12.46 4.55 51.16
CA GLY A 198 -11.66 5.09 52.28
C GLY A 198 -10.63 6.13 51.86
N GLN A 199 -11.05 7.40 51.77
CA GLN A 199 -10.13 8.53 51.49
C GLN A 199 -9.22 8.87 52.68
N THR A 200 -7.97 9.27 52.44
CA THR A 200 -7.18 10.33 53.13
C THR A 200 -5.72 10.33 52.63
N ARG A 201 -4.89 11.39 52.68
CA ARG A 201 -5.06 12.87 52.56
C ARG A 201 -3.65 13.50 52.43
N GLY A 202 -3.53 14.75 51.95
CA GLY A 202 -2.27 15.53 51.94
C GLY A 202 -1.49 15.42 50.62
N SER A 203 -1.37 16.42 49.73
CA SER A 203 -1.71 17.86 49.71
C SER A 203 -0.66 18.84 50.27
N CYS A 204 0.02 19.58 49.38
CA CYS A 204 0.45 20.99 49.48
C CYS A 204 0.63 21.52 48.03
N LEU A 205 -0.08 22.54 47.49
CA LEU A 205 -0.17 24.00 47.83
C LEU A 205 1.02 24.80 47.24
N PHE A 206 0.91 26.01 46.66
CA PHE A 206 -0.10 27.11 46.57
C PHE A 206 0.20 28.01 45.31
N PRO A 207 -0.41 29.20 45.07
CA PRO A 207 -1.81 29.70 45.02
C PRO A 207 -2.20 30.20 43.59
N ARG A 208 -3.40 30.69 43.18
CA ARG A 208 -4.76 30.87 43.75
C ARG A 208 -5.24 32.26 44.25
N LEU A 209 -5.43 33.24 43.34
CA LEU A 209 -6.30 34.45 43.47
C LEU A 209 -6.95 34.78 42.10
N PHE A 210 -8.16 35.35 41.96
CA PHE A 210 -9.37 35.36 42.81
C PHE A 210 -10.61 35.64 41.91
N LEU A 211 -11.84 35.39 42.39
CA LEU A 211 -13.10 35.57 41.64
C LEU A 211 -14.09 36.41 42.47
N PRO A 212 -15.07 37.07 41.84
CA PRO A 212 -16.45 36.76 42.20
C PRO A 212 -17.40 36.65 41.00
N ALA A 213 -18.50 35.92 41.18
CA ALA A 213 -19.54 35.68 40.17
C ALA A 213 -20.87 36.34 40.57
N ALA A 214 -21.83 36.47 39.64
CA ALA A 214 -23.25 36.17 39.89
C ALA A 214 -24.14 36.17 38.63
N MET A 215 -25.29 35.48 38.78
CA MET A 215 -26.58 35.62 38.06
C MET A 215 -26.76 34.97 36.67
N ARG A 216 -28.06 34.82 36.32
CA ARG A 216 -28.66 33.99 35.27
C ARG A 216 -29.56 34.84 34.35
N SER A 217 -30.12 34.21 33.31
CA SER A 217 -31.06 34.76 32.31
C SER A 217 -30.41 35.71 31.30
N GLY A 218 -30.94 35.89 30.09
CA GLY A 218 -32.07 35.20 29.43
C GLY A 218 -32.67 36.04 28.30
N LEU A 219 -33.26 35.36 27.31
CA LEU A 219 -33.93 35.91 26.10
C LEU A 219 -33.05 36.61 25.03
N ALA A 220 -33.05 35.97 23.86
CA ALA A 220 -33.42 36.53 22.54
C ALA A 220 -32.93 37.92 22.07
N LEU A 221 -32.10 37.87 21.01
CA LEU A 221 -32.20 38.65 19.77
C LEU A 221 -33.14 39.87 19.73
N ARG A 222 -32.56 41.04 19.44
CA ARG A 222 -33.11 41.98 18.45
C ARG A 222 -32.01 42.86 17.84
N GLU A 223 -32.19 43.19 16.56
CA GLU A 223 -31.30 44.07 15.80
C GLU A 223 -31.52 45.53 16.17
N ILE A 224 -30.47 46.36 16.08
CA ILE A 224 -30.59 47.82 16.12
C ILE A 224 -29.81 48.40 14.93
N THR A 225 -30.56 48.89 13.94
CA THR A 225 -30.03 49.68 12.82
C THR A 225 -29.78 51.11 13.28
N VAL A 226 -28.64 51.70 12.91
CA VAL A 226 -28.35 53.13 13.13
C VAL A 226 -28.08 53.80 11.78
N TYR A 227 -28.84 54.86 11.49
CA TYR A 227 -28.61 55.75 10.35
C TYR A 227 -27.85 57.01 10.81
N ALA A 228 -26.90 57.49 10.01
CA ALA A 228 -26.32 58.82 10.11
C ALA A 228 -25.99 59.34 8.70
N THR A 229 -26.04 60.66 8.49
CA THR A 229 -26.13 61.27 7.14
C THR A 229 -24.97 62.20 6.81
N ILE A 230 -24.74 62.42 5.51
CA ILE A 230 -23.63 63.15 4.90
C ILE A 230 -23.79 64.69 5.04
N THR A 231 -22.68 65.40 5.25
CA THR A 231 -22.50 66.81 4.80
C THR A 231 -21.05 67.10 4.40
N THR A 232 -20.84 67.91 3.35
CA THR A 232 -19.53 68.40 2.88
C THR A 232 -19.63 69.86 2.38
N PRO A 233 -18.52 70.62 2.33
CA PRO A 233 -18.37 71.86 1.54
C PRO A 233 -17.32 71.68 0.41
N THR A 234 -17.65 71.80 -0.89
CA THR A 234 -17.68 73.03 -1.74
C THR A 234 -16.35 73.80 -1.78
N MET A 235 -15.71 74.10 -2.93
CA MET A 235 -16.25 74.81 -4.11
C MET A 235 -15.59 74.46 -5.48
N LEU A 236 -16.10 75.10 -6.56
CA LEU A 236 -15.75 75.02 -8.00
C LEU A 236 -14.87 76.23 -8.45
N PRO A 237 -14.58 76.57 -9.75
CA PRO A 237 -15.17 76.11 -11.04
C PRO A 237 -14.26 75.88 -12.30
N GLN A 238 -14.80 75.11 -13.28
CA GLN A 238 -14.57 75.17 -14.76
C GLN A 238 -13.15 74.75 -15.27
N ILE A 239 -12.89 74.38 -16.55
CA ILE A 239 -13.44 74.75 -17.88
C ILE A 239 -13.45 73.54 -18.88
N ILE A 240 -14.49 73.48 -19.74
CA ILE A 240 -14.63 72.71 -21.03
C ILE A 240 -14.57 71.16 -21.01
N ALA A 241 -15.45 70.54 -21.80
CA ALA A 241 -15.43 69.13 -22.22
C ALA A 241 -15.14 69.00 -23.73
N PRO A 242 -14.70 67.83 -24.21
CA PRO A 242 -15.59 67.11 -25.12
C PRO A 242 -15.75 65.63 -24.77
N TRP A 243 -16.75 65.00 -25.41
CA TRP A 243 -17.19 63.63 -25.16
C TRP A 243 -16.19 62.59 -25.69
N THR A 244 -15.88 61.59 -24.87
CA THR A 244 -15.34 60.30 -25.31
C THR A 244 -16.18 59.16 -24.74
N PHE A 245 -16.70 58.30 -25.62
CA PHE A 245 -17.38 57.07 -25.20
C PHE A 245 -16.34 56.05 -24.73
N LEU A 246 -16.26 55.82 -23.42
CA LEU A 246 -15.50 54.69 -22.88
C LEU A 246 -16.34 53.42 -22.99
N ALA A 247 -16.27 52.77 -24.15
CA ALA A 247 -16.85 51.45 -24.35
C ALA A 247 -16.14 50.44 -23.44
N VAL A 248 -16.87 49.86 -22.48
CA VAL A 248 -16.37 48.77 -21.63
C VAL A 248 -16.39 47.48 -22.47
N SER A 249 -15.32 47.28 -23.23
CA SER A 249 -15.12 46.09 -24.06
C SER A 249 -14.98 44.84 -23.19
N TRP A 250 -16.10 44.15 -22.97
CA TRP A 250 -16.09 42.77 -22.51
C TRP A 250 -15.41 41.91 -23.57
N PHE A 251 -14.12 41.60 -23.37
CA PHE A 251 -13.44 40.55 -24.10
C PHE A 251 -13.96 39.18 -23.65
N VAL A 252 -15.18 38.86 -24.09
CA VAL A 252 -15.57 37.48 -24.30
C VAL A 252 -14.67 36.97 -25.43
N ALA A 253 -13.56 36.35 -25.05
CA ALA A 253 -12.71 35.65 -26.00
C ALA A 253 -13.53 34.49 -26.58
N ALA A 254 -14.09 34.69 -27.77
CA ALA A 254 -14.79 33.66 -28.50
C ALA A 254 -13.77 32.55 -28.83
N VAL A 255 -13.82 31.46 -28.05
CA VAL A 255 -12.98 30.28 -28.25
C VAL A 255 -13.23 29.78 -29.67
N PRO A 256 -12.23 29.75 -30.56
CA PRO A 256 -12.42 29.21 -31.89
C PRO A 256 -12.74 27.73 -31.77
N THR A 257 -13.92 27.31 -32.22
CA THR A 257 -14.28 25.88 -32.30
C THR A 257 -13.55 25.23 -33.46
N ALA A 258 -12.22 25.14 -33.34
CA ALA A 258 -11.34 24.45 -34.28
C ALA A 258 -11.53 22.94 -34.09
N SER A 259 -12.43 22.35 -34.87
CA SER A 259 -12.70 20.91 -34.90
C SER A 259 -11.56 20.14 -35.59
N ASN A 260 -10.35 20.21 -35.04
CA ASN A 260 -9.21 19.37 -35.39
C ASN A 260 -8.93 18.43 -34.21
N GLY A 261 -8.91 17.12 -34.48
CA GLY A 261 -8.76 16.06 -33.48
C GLY A 261 -7.34 15.91 -32.92
N ALA A 262 -6.76 16.98 -32.40
CA ALA A 262 -5.52 16.90 -31.63
C ALA A 262 -5.84 16.35 -30.22
N GLN A 263 -5.36 15.15 -29.91
CA GLN A 263 -5.29 14.72 -28.51
C GLN A 263 -4.36 15.68 -27.77
N LEU A 264 -4.90 16.41 -26.79
CA LEU A 264 -4.09 17.08 -25.79
C LEU A 264 -3.32 16.00 -25.03
N GLN A 265 -1.99 16.00 -25.18
CA GLN A 265 -1.13 15.13 -24.38
C GLN A 265 -1.32 15.50 -22.90
N GLN A 266 -1.44 14.49 -22.03
CA GLN A 266 -1.43 14.75 -20.59
C GLN A 266 -0.07 15.37 -20.18
N PRO A 267 -0.03 16.17 -19.11
CA PRO A 267 1.24 16.64 -18.58
C PRO A 267 2.12 15.45 -18.16
N VAL A 268 3.44 15.62 -18.23
CA VAL A 268 4.41 14.68 -17.65
C VAL A 268 5.14 15.31 -16.48
N TYR A 269 5.41 14.49 -15.46
CA TYR A 269 6.07 14.89 -14.23
C TYR A 269 7.14 13.86 -13.86
N GLY A 270 8.36 14.33 -13.61
CA GLY A 270 9.50 13.49 -13.24
C GLY A 270 9.90 13.72 -11.78
N ILE A 271 9.99 12.63 -11.03
CA ILE A 271 10.12 12.61 -9.57
C ILE A 271 11.60 12.71 -9.17
N LYS A 272 11.90 13.66 -8.28
CA LYS A 272 13.24 13.90 -7.71
C LYS A 272 13.30 13.57 -6.22
N GLY A 273 12.13 13.40 -5.59
CA GLY A 273 11.98 13.37 -4.14
C GLY A 273 12.33 14.71 -3.49
N LEU A 274 12.05 14.86 -2.20
CA LEU A 274 12.32 16.12 -1.52
C LEU A 274 13.82 16.35 -1.31
N GLN A 275 14.34 17.36 -2.01
CA GLN A 275 15.74 17.78 -1.94
C GLN A 275 16.02 18.83 -0.85
N THR A 276 14.99 19.29 -0.12
CA THR A 276 15.09 20.24 0.99
C THR A 276 15.67 19.58 2.24
N GLY A 277 16.33 20.37 3.10
CA GLY A 277 16.90 19.90 4.37
C GLY A 277 18.14 18.99 4.25
N ILE A 278 18.57 18.60 3.05
CA ILE A 278 19.72 17.72 2.83
C ILE A 278 21.04 18.48 3.09
N ASN A 279 21.77 18.11 4.14
CA ASN A 279 23.06 18.69 4.44
C ASN A 279 24.18 18.04 3.61
N ARG A 280 24.39 18.58 2.41
CA ARG A 280 25.44 18.16 1.46
C ARG A 280 26.87 18.45 1.95
N GLN A 281 27.06 19.27 2.99
CA GLN A 281 28.38 19.53 3.59
C GLN A 281 28.80 18.40 4.56
N THR A 282 27.84 17.75 5.24
CA THR A 282 28.10 16.68 6.22
C THR A 282 27.76 15.30 5.65
N GLY A 283 28.30 14.97 4.47
CA GLY A 283 28.11 13.65 3.84
C GLY A 283 26.74 13.42 3.20
N SER A 284 25.96 14.47 2.92
CA SER A 284 24.56 14.36 2.47
C SER A 284 23.66 13.68 3.50
N ALA A 285 23.70 14.19 4.73
CA ALA A 285 22.72 13.86 5.77
C ALA A 285 21.31 14.29 5.35
N ARG A 286 20.30 13.46 5.59
CA ARG A 286 18.93 13.65 5.04
C ARG A 286 17.88 13.72 6.16
N PRO A 287 16.82 14.53 6.01
CA PRO A 287 15.67 14.49 6.89
C PRO A 287 15.00 13.10 6.88
N ALA A 288 14.51 12.67 8.04
CA ALA A 288 13.91 11.35 8.21
C ALA A 288 12.38 11.39 8.12
N ARG A 289 11.79 10.41 7.43
CA ARG A 289 10.37 10.05 7.63
C ARG A 289 10.23 9.55 9.07
N ARG A 290 9.42 10.20 9.90
CA ARG A 290 9.28 9.91 11.34
C ARG A 290 8.03 9.08 11.64
N ASN A 291 8.00 8.36 12.77
CA ASN A 291 6.77 7.78 13.26
C ASN A 291 5.74 8.90 13.48
N ILE A 292 4.50 8.74 13.00
CA ILE A 292 3.43 9.74 13.16
C ILE A 292 3.19 10.11 14.62
N LEU A 293 3.36 9.16 15.55
CA LEU A 293 3.22 9.39 16.99
C LEU A 293 4.32 10.28 17.59
N ASP A 294 5.43 10.47 16.87
CA ASP A 294 6.48 11.43 17.19
C ASP A 294 6.38 12.71 16.36
N LEU A 295 5.94 12.62 15.10
CA LEU A 295 5.67 13.80 14.26
C LEU A 295 4.65 14.72 14.93
N GLN A 296 3.55 14.18 15.47
CA GLN A 296 2.49 14.95 16.14
C GLN A 296 2.95 15.72 17.40
N LYS A 297 4.14 15.43 17.94
CA LYS A 297 4.72 16.13 19.10
C LYS A 297 5.54 17.36 18.68
N ASP A 298 5.94 17.44 17.42
CA ASP A 298 6.69 18.52 16.80
C ASP A 298 5.69 19.50 16.17
N ILE A 299 5.25 20.49 16.96
CA ILE A 299 4.14 21.40 16.59
C ILE A 299 4.36 22.03 15.20
N PRO A 300 5.54 22.59 14.85
CA PRO A 300 5.77 23.11 13.50
C PRO A 300 5.66 22.06 12.39
N ALA A 301 6.30 20.90 12.53
CA ALA A 301 6.27 19.87 11.49
C ALA A 301 4.89 19.22 11.34
N TRP A 302 4.17 19.00 12.45
CA TRP A 302 2.81 18.50 12.47
C TRP A 302 1.83 19.47 11.79
N SER A 303 1.91 20.75 12.19
CA SER A 303 1.04 21.80 11.66
C SER A 303 1.23 21.97 10.15
N LEU A 304 2.47 21.94 9.66
CA LEU A 304 2.78 21.99 8.24
C LEU A 304 2.31 20.73 7.50
N TYR A 305 2.48 19.53 8.06
CA TYR A 305 1.97 18.30 7.44
C TYR A 305 0.44 18.35 7.24
N ILE A 306 -0.30 18.80 8.25
CA ILE A 306 -1.76 18.93 8.18
C ILE A 306 -2.17 20.01 7.17
N GLN A 307 -1.51 21.18 7.14
CA GLN A 307 -1.79 22.21 6.15
C GLN A 307 -1.44 21.77 4.72
N GLY A 308 -0.31 21.08 4.53
CA GLY A 308 0.14 20.56 3.24
C GLY A 308 -0.78 19.48 2.68
N LEU A 309 -1.11 18.46 3.49
CA LEU A 309 -2.04 17.40 3.07
C LEU A 309 -3.45 17.94 2.84
N SER A 310 -3.92 18.91 3.65
CA SER A 310 -5.21 19.57 3.43
C SER A 310 -5.23 20.40 2.13
N ALA A 311 -4.15 21.13 1.81
CA ALA A 311 -4.02 21.84 0.54
C ALA A 311 -4.01 20.86 -0.65
N PHE A 312 -3.27 19.76 -0.54
CA PHE A 312 -3.18 18.71 -1.56
C PHE A 312 -4.53 18.03 -1.82
N GLN A 313 -5.26 17.70 -0.75
CA GLN A 313 -6.60 17.15 -0.81
C GLN A 313 -7.69 18.16 -1.18
N ASN A 314 -7.39 19.45 -1.36
CA ASN A 314 -8.35 20.49 -1.77
C ASN A 314 -8.09 21.03 -3.17
N GLN A 315 -7.18 20.41 -3.92
CA GLN A 315 -7.13 20.55 -5.37
C GLN A 315 -8.35 19.85 -6.01
N ASP A 316 -8.68 20.23 -7.25
CA ASP A 316 -9.71 19.59 -8.06
C ASP A 316 -9.35 18.12 -8.33
N ASP A 317 -10.33 17.21 -8.35
CA ASP A 317 -10.05 15.78 -8.64
C ASP A 317 -9.45 15.61 -10.04
N ASP A 318 -9.82 16.47 -11.00
CA ASP A 318 -9.40 16.38 -12.41
C ASP A 318 -8.01 17.03 -12.66
N TYR A 319 -7.44 17.72 -11.67
CA TYR A 319 -6.10 18.30 -11.80
C TYR A 319 -5.02 17.20 -11.80
N PHE A 320 -4.16 17.15 -12.82
CA PHE A 320 -3.21 16.05 -13.07
C PHE A 320 -2.33 15.62 -11.88
N LEU A 321 -1.96 16.56 -11.00
CA LEU A 321 -1.16 16.29 -9.79
C LEU A 321 -1.99 16.32 -8.50
N SER A 322 -3.31 16.18 -8.57
CA SER A 322 -4.18 16.17 -7.39
C SER A 322 -4.00 14.91 -6.55
N PHE A 323 -4.44 14.97 -5.29
CA PHE A 323 -4.55 13.77 -4.45
C PHE A 323 -5.34 12.66 -5.16
N SER A 324 -6.41 12.99 -5.89
CA SER A 324 -7.25 12.02 -6.59
C SER A 324 -6.52 11.36 -7.78
N GLN A 325 -5.87 12.14 -8.65
CA GLN A 325 -5.09 11.58 -9.78
C GLN A 325 -3.90 10.75 -9.29
N VAL A 326 -3.21 11.21 -8.23
CA VAL A 326 -2.06 10.49 -7.66
C VAL A 326 -2.50 9.21 -6.94
N ALA A 327 -3.59 9.23 -6.17
CA ALA A 327 -4.19 8.01 -5.62
C ALA A 327 -4.66 7.05 -6.74
N GLY A 328 -5.20 7.60 -7.83
CA GLY A 328 -5.69 6.84 -8.97
C GLY A 328 -4.63 6.06 -9.75
N ILE A 329 -3.34 6.39 -9.60
CA ILE A 329 -2.23 5.57 -10.14
C ILE A 329 -2.27 4.14 -9.58
N HIS A 330 -2.62 3.96 -8.30
CA HIS A 330 -2.65 2.65 -7.68
C HIS A 330 -3.73 1.74 -8.27
N GLY A 331 -4.90 2.28 -8.61
CA GLY A 331 -6.11 1.51 -8.88
C GLY A 331 -7.03 2.20 -9.88
N ARG A 332 -8.30 2.37 -9.51
CA ARG A 332 -9.24 3.13 -10.31
C ARG A 332 -8.81 4.60 -10.34
N PRO A 333 -8.93 5.28 -11.50
CA PRO A 333 -9.86 4.97 -12.58
C PRO A 333 -9.38 4.02 -13.70
N TYR A 334 -8.17 3.42 -13.61
CA TYR A 334 -7.57 2.63 -14.71
C TYR A 334 -7.39 3.44 -16.01
N ILE A 335 -7.01 4.71 -15.88
CA ILE A 335 -6.65 5.59 -17.00
C ILE A 335 -5.14 5.77 -17.06
N LYS A 336 -4.62 6.23 -18.20
CA LYS A 336 -3.21 6.58 -18.31
C LYS A 336 -2.85 7.80 -17.47
N TRP A 337 -1.64 7.78 -16.89
CA TRP A 337 -1.03 8.92 -16.21
C TRP A 337 0.20 9.39 -17.01
N GLY A 338 0.15 10.62 -17.52
CA GLY A 338 1.16 11.21 -18.39
C GLY A 338 1.37 10.40 -19.68
N ASN A 339 2.61 10.01 -19.95
CA ASN A 339 3.01 9.25 -21.14
C ASN A 339 2.99 7.71 -20.92
N ALA A 340 2.47 7.21 -19.81
CA ALA A 340 2.42 5.79 -19.51
C ALA A 340 1.14 5.14 -20.07
N GLU A 341 1.07 5.00 -21.40
CA GLU A 341 -0.03 4.32 -22.11
C GLU A 341 -0.26 2.87 -21.61
N GLN A 342 -1.47 2.34 -21.81
CA GLN A 342 -1.80 0.95 -21.46
C GLN A 342 -0.91 -0.04 -22.24
N GLY A 343 -0.43 -1.07 -21.57
CA GLY A 343 0.42 -2.09 -22.17
C GLY A 343 -0.30 -2.93 -23.22
N HIS A 344 0.40 -3.33 -24.28
CA HIS A 344 -0.17 -4.24 -25.28
C HIS A 344 -0.48 -5.60 -24.63
N ASN A 345 -1.75 -6.02 -24.68
CA ASN A 345 -2.29 -7.18 -23.97
C ASN A 345 -2.17 -7.12 -22.43
N ALA A 346 -2.06 -5.91 -21.86
CA ALA A 346 -2.08 -5.69 -20.41
C ALA A 346 -3.51 -5.58 -19.87
N PRO A 347 -3.79 -6.14 -18.67
CA PRO A 347 -5.12 -6.10 -18.07
C PRO A 347 -5.59 -4.67 -17.79
N LEU A 348 -6.91 -4.44 -17.86
CA LEU A 348 -7.53 -3.18 -17.45
C LEU A 348 -7.62 -3.14 -15.92
N THR A 349 -6.52 -2.75 -15.28
CA THR A 349 -6.32 -2.68 -13.83
C THR A 349 -5.39 -1.52 -13.47
N GLY A 350 -5.02 -1.36 -12.20
CA GLY A 350 -4.13 -0.29 -11.74
C GLY A 350 -2.67 -0.47 -12.16
N TYR A 351 -1.82 0.54 -11.92
CA TYR A 351 -0.37 0.40 -12.13
C TYR A 351 0.32 -0.39 -11.00
N CYS A 352 -0.32 -0.56 -9.83
CA CYS A 352 0.31 -1.16 -8.67
C CYS A 352 0.67 -2.65 -8.89
N THR A 353 1.84 -3.05 -8.42
CA THR A 353 2.37 -4.42 -8.51
C THR A 353 2.13 -5.14 -7.18
N HIS A 354 1.36 -6.24 -7.19
CA HIS A 354 0.96 -7.02 -6.00
C HIS A 354 0.97 -8.52 -6.30
N GLY A 355 1.50 -9.35 -5.39
CA GLY A 355 1.95 -10.71 -5.74
C GLY A 355 3.06 -10.67 -6.79
N SER A 356 3.97 -9.71 -6.68
CA SER A 356 4.96 -9.38 -7.69
C SER A 356 6.26 -8.96 -7.04
N VAL A 357 7.39 -9.40 -7.60
CA VAL A 357 8.74 -8.96 -7.16
C VAL A 357 8.94 -7.45 -7.29
N LEU A 358 8.09 -6.76 -8.05
CA LEU A 358 8.10 -5.32 -8.19
C LEU A 358 7.34 -4.58 -7.08
N PHE A 359 6.63 -5.26 -6.16
CA PHE A 359 5.84 -4.64 -5.08
C PHE A 359 6.63 -3.58 -4.30
N LEU A 360 7.75 -3.96 -3.68
CA LEU A 360 8.58 -3.06 -2.90
C LEU A 360 9.25 -1.93 -3.72
N PRO A 361 9.90 -2.18 -4.86
CA PRO A 361 10.54 -1.11 -5.63
C PRO A 361 9.53 -0.19 -6.31
N TRP A 362 8.29 -0.62 -6.61
CA TRP A 362 7.25 0.22 -7.21
C TRP A 362 6.63 1.22 -6.22
N HIS A 363 6.33 0.78 -4.99
CA HIS A 363 5.72 1.66 -3.98
C HIS A 363 6.70 2.75 -3.47
N ARG A 364 8.02 2.57 -3.61
CA ARG A 364 9.03 3.55 -3.19
C ARG A 364 8.99 4.90 -3.96
N PRO A 365 9.09 4.95 -5.31
CA PRO A 365 8.89 6.17 -6.08
C PRO A 365 7.46 6.70 -5.99
N TYR A 366 6.47 5.83 -5.77
CA TYR A 366 5.08 6.26 -5.55
C TYR A 366 4.92 7.12 -4.28
N LEU A 367 5.53 6.69 -3.17
CA LEU A 367 5.64 7.50 -1.95
C LEU A 367 6.45 8.78 -2.16
N ALA A 368 7.50 8.73 -2.98
CA ALA A 368 8.34 9.90 -3.28
C ALA A 368 7.59 10.98 -4.09
N LEU A 369 6.72 10.59 -5.03
CA LEU A 369 5.82 11.50 -5.75
C LEU A 369 4.89 12.24 -4.78
N PHE A 370 4.18 11.49 -3.93
CA PHE A 370 3.27 12.03 -2.92
C PHE A 370 3.98 12.96 -1.92
N GLU A 371 5.17 12.57 -1.47
CA GLU A 371 6.02 13.36 -0.58
C GLU A 371 6.54 14.65 -1.25
N GLU A 372 6.94 14.59 -2.53
CA GLU A 372 7.41 15.76 -3.28
C GLU A 372 6.30 16.82 -3.48
N LEU A 373 5.09 16.38 -3.83
CA LEU A 373 3.94 17.27 -4.04
C LEU A 373 3.47 17.95 -2.75
N ILE A 374 3.36 17.21 -1.65
CA ILE A 374 3.00 17.79 -0.34
C ILE A 374 4.10 18.72 0.17
N GLY A 375 5.37 18.35 0.00
CA GLY A 375 6.50 19.19 0.41
C GLY A 375 6.61 20.49 -0.39
N ALA A 376 6.25 20.48 -1.68
CA ALA A 376 6.15 21.70 -2.49
C ALA A 376 5.08 22.65 -1.92
N LEU A 377 3.87 22.14 -1.64
CA LEU A 377 2.80 22.93 -1.01
C LEU A 377 3.22 23.48 0.36
N ILE A 378 3.93 22.69 1.17
CA ILE A 378 4.47 23.13 2.48
C ILE A 378 5.49 24.27 2.33
N GLN A 379 6.33 24.25 1.28
CA GLN A 379 7.28 25.33 0.98
C GLN A 379 6.60 26.60 0.45
N ASP A 380 5.35 26.54 -0.03
CA ASP A 380 4.51 27.72 -0.29
C ASP A 380 3.79 28.20 0.97
N ILE A 381 3.13 27.30 1.71
CA ILE A 381 2.41 27.59 2.97
C ILE A 381 3.31 28.30 3.99
N VAL A 382 4.57 27.87 4.12
CA VAL A 382 5.49 28.45 5.10
C VAL A 382 5.81 29.93 4.85
N LYS A 383 5.69 30.41 3.60
CA LYS A 383 5.93 31.83 3.24
C LYS A 383 4.91 32.79 3.84
N ALA A 384 3.76 32.28 4.28
CA ALA A 384 2.71 33.08 4.90
C ALA A 384 2.90 33.29 6.42
N TYR A 385 3.80 32.55 7.08
CA TYR A 385 3.96 32.64 8.54
C TYR A 385 4.52 34.00 8.98
N PRO A 386 4.02 34.58 10.10
CA PRO A 386 4.56 35.80 10.70
C PRO A 386 6.08 35.71 10.96
N ALA A 387 6.78 36.84 10.87
CA ALA A 387 8.25 36.91 10.87
C ALA A 387 8.90 36.28 12.12
N GLU A 388 8.23 36.41 13.27
CA GLU A 388 8.61 35.81 14.55
C GLU A 388 8.57 34.27 14.56
N ASN A 389 7.71 33.67 13.72
CA ASN A 389 7.55 32.22 13.60
C ASN A 389 8.25 31.66 12.34
N TYR A 390 8.40 32.47 11.28
CA TYR A 390 8.85 32.05 9.96
C TYR A 390 10.14 31.22 9.99
N ALA A 391 11.15 31.62 10.77
CA ALA A 391 12.41 30.89 10.86
C ALA A 391 12.24 29.44 11.37
N THR A 392 11.45 29.26 12.43
CA THR A 392 11.15 27.95 13.03
C THR A 392 10.37 27.07 12.06
N TYR A 393 9.33 27.63 11.42
CA TYR A 393 8.51 26.89 10.47
C TYR A 393 9.25 26.60 9.16
N LYS A 394 10.17 27.47 8.71
CA LYS A 394 11.01 27.21 7.53
C LYS A 394 11.96 26.04 7.75
N VAL A 395 12.56 25.91 8.93
CA VAL A 395 13.36 24.74 9.31
C VAL A 395 12.50 23.47 9.32
N ALA A 396 11.27 23.52 9.81
CA ALA A 396 10.35 22.38 9.78
C ALA A 396 9.90 22.01 8.35
N ALA A 397 9.62 23.01 7.50
CA ALA A 397 9.29 22.83 6.08
C ALA A 397 10.46 22.23 5.29
N ASP A 398 11.70 22.64 5.56
CA ASP A 398 12.87 22.09 4.88
C ASP A 398 13.13 20.63 5.28
N ASN A 399 12.92 20.30 6.55
CA ASN A 399 13.04 18.94 7.08
C ASN A 399 11.76 18.09 6.93
N PHE A 400 10.72 18.58 6.26
CA PHE A 400 9.47 17.84 6.09
C PHE A 400 9.69 16.55 5.28
N ARG A 401 9.21 15.43 5.82
CA ARG A 401 9.08 14.12 5.16
C ARG A 401 7.80 13.46 5.67
N ILE A 402 7.14 12.63 4.87
CA ILE A 402 5.87 12.02 5.26
C ILE A 402 6.06 11.08 6.47
N PRO A 403 5.12 11.06 7.43
CA PRO A 403 5.24 10.17 8.58
C PRO A 403 4.85 8.73 8.23
N TYR A 404 5.36 7.77 9.01
CA TYR A 404 4.99 6.36 8.94
C TYR A 404 4.16 5.93 10.16
N TRP A 405 3.27 4.95 9.97
CA TRP A 405 2.50 4.31 11.04
C TRP A 405 3.11 2.95 11.38
N ASP A 406 3.72 2.83 12.57
CA ASP A 406 4.34 1.59 13.03
C ASP A 406 3.32 0.60 13.64
N TRP A 407 2.44 0.09 12.78
CA TRP A 407 1.38 -0.89 13.10
C TRP A 407 1.89 -2.19 13.73
N ALA A 408 3.18 -2.52 13.59
CA ALA A 408 3.81 -3.69 14.19
C ALA A 408 4.26 -3.44 15.65
N SER A 409 4.55 -2.18 16.02
CA SER A 409 4.81 -1.80 17.42
C SER A 409 3.50 -1.53 18.19
N ILE A 410 2.49 -0.98 17.51
CA ILE A 410 1.16 -0.69 18.09
C ILE A 410 0.08 -1.11 17.07
N PRO A 411 -0.60 -2.26 17.26
CA PRO A 411 -1.60 -2.80 16.33
C PRO A 411 -2.96 -2.11 16.44
N THR A 412 -2.97 -0.78 16.34
CA THR A 412 -4.15 0.08 16.20
C THR A 412 -3.78 1.28 15.33
N MET A 413 -4.78 1.86 14.65
CA MET A 413 -4.61 3.16 13.98
C MET A 413 -4.25 4.24 15.01
N PRO A 414 -3.37 5.21 14.71
CA PRO A 414 -3.05 6.31 15.62
C PRO A 414 -4.31 7.13 15.95
N ASP A 415 -4.56 7.45 17.22
CA ASP A 415 -5.80 8.15 17.64
C ASP A 415 -6.11 9.41 16.83
N VAL A 416 -5.05 10.12 16.40
CA VAL A 416 -5.15 11.35 15.60
C VAL A 416 -5.72 11.11 14.19
N VAL A 417 -5.46 9.97 13.53
CA VAL A 417 -6.05 9.68 12.19
C VAL A 417 -7.51 9.27 12.27
N ASN A 418 -8.05 9.14 13.49
CA ASN A 418 -9.44 8.82 13.77
C ASN A 418 -10.26 10.05 14.23
N GLN A 419 -9.64 11.22 14.40
CA GLN A 419 -10.34 12.46 14.77
C GLN A 419 -10.76 13.24 13.52
N PRO A 420 -12.01 13.74 13.40
CA PRO A 420 -12.45 14.53 12.25
C PRO A 420 -11.85 15.94 12.20
N THR A 421 -11.38 16.47 13.35
CA THR A 421 -10.69 17.76 13.44
C THR A 421 -9.42 17.64 14.28
N VAL A 422 -8.45 18.52 14.04
CA VAL A 422 -7.18 18.59 14.77
C VAL A 422 -6.80 20.05 15.06
N GLN A 423 -6.24 20.30 16.24
CA GLN A 423 -5.66 21.59 16.62
C GLN A 423 -4.24 21.70 16.05
N ILE A 424 -3.95 22.79 15.35
CA ILE A 424 -2.64 23.10 14.77
C ILE A 424 -2.33 24.60 14.88
N GLU A 425 -1.07 24.95 14.69
CA GLU A 425 -0.68 26.34 14.43
C GLU A 425 -0.83 26.67 12.93
N THR A 426 -1.17 27.91 12.62
CA THR A 426 -1.33 28.41 11.25
C THR A 426 -0.66 29.79 11.11
N PRO A 427 -0.52 30.34 9.90
CA PRO A 427 -0.16 31.75 9.70
C PRO A 427 -1.01 32.75 10.52
N SER A 428 -2.25 32.39 10.83
CA SER A 428 -3.18 33.17 11.68
C SER A 428 -3.25 32.67 13.13
N GLY A 429 -2.24 31.96 13.62
CA GLY A 429 -2.16 31.42 14.98
C GLY A 429 -2.87 30.08 15.17
N PRO A 430 -3.19 29.68 16.42
CA PRO A 430 -3.80 28.38 16.71
C PRO A 430 -5.19 28.25 16.11
N GLN A 431 -5.48 27.13 15.43
CA GLN A 431 -6.77 26.84 14.80
C GLN A 431 -7.17 25.37 14.94
N ASN A 432 -8.46 25.10 15.10
CA ASN A 432 -9.03 23.77 14.94
C ASN A 432 -9.46 23.57 13.49
N VAL A 433 -8.78 22.70 12.75
CA VAL A 433 -9.03 22.47 11.32
C VAL A 433 -9.62 21.08 11.07
N THR A 434 -10.32 20.90 9.95
CA THR A 434 -10.66 19.57 9.43
C THR A 434 -9.39 18.74 9.25
N ASN A 435 -9.38 17.52 9.76
CA ASN A 435 -8.21 16.66 9.72
C ASN A 435 -8.12 15.88 8.39
N PRO A 436 -7.15 16.17 7.51
CA PRO A 436 -7.00 15.47 6.23
C PRO A 436 -6.48 14.03 6.37
N THR A 437 -6.04 13.60 7.56
CA THR A 437 -5.70 12.19 7.82
C THR A 437 -6.92 11.33 8.17
N PHE A 438 -8.09 11.94 8.41
CA PHE A 438 -9.30 11.23 8.83
C PHE A 438 -9.95 10.43 7.69
N ARG A 439 -10.15 11.08 6.54
CA ARG A 439 -10.70 10.49 5.31
C ARG A 439 -10.48 11.44 4.12
N TYR A 440 -10.41 10.90 2.91
CA TYR A 440 -10.58 11.74 1.72
C TYR A 440 -12.08 11.99 1.46
N ASN A 441 -12.40 13.10 0.82
CA ASN A 441 -13.75 13.45 0.39
C ASN A 441 -13.63 13.88 -1.08
N PHE A 442 -14.23 13.11 -1.99
CA PHE A 442 -14.18 13.37 -3.42
C PHE A 442 -14.84 14.72 -3.73
N LYS A 443 -14.25 15.49 -4.65
CA LYS A 443 -14.77 16.80 -5.09
C LYS A 443 -15.81 16.61 -6.19
N ASN A 444 -15.51 15.74 -7.13
CA ASN A 444 -16.30 15.46 -8.31
C ASN A 444 -17.19 14.24 -8.01
N PHE A 445 -18.23 14.46 -7.19
CA PHE A 445 -19.21 13.45 -6.78
C PHE A 445 -20.63 13.79 -7.30
N PRO A 446 -21.43 12.84 -7.82
CA PRO A 446 -21.14 11.41 -7.98
C PRO A 446 -19.98 11.15 -8.94
N LEU A 447 -19.20 10.11 -8.64
CA LEU A 447 -18.08 9.68 -9.47
C LEU A 447 -18.56 9.24 -10.86
N ASP A 448 -17.72 9.43 -11.87
CA ASP A 448 -18.03 9.03 -13.25
C ASP A 448 -18.25 7.50 -13.35
N PRO A 449 -19.45 7.03 -13.76
CA PRO A 449 -19.77 5.60 -13.81
C PRO A 449 -19.00 4.81 -14.88
N VAL A 450 -18.31 5.46 -15.82
CA VAL A 450 -17.41 4.76 -16.77
C VAL A 450 -16.15 4.28 -16.06
N ASN A 451 -15.54 5.15 -15.26
CA ASN A 451 -14.30 4.90 -14.53
C ASN A 451 -14.53 4.23 -13.16
N PHE A 452 -15.63 4.60 -12.50
CA PHE A 452 -16.05 4.13 -11.18
C PHE A 452 -17.47 3.52 -11.27
N PRO A 453 -17.62 2.31 -11.84
CA PRO A 453 -18.92 1.68 -12.06
C PRO A 453 -19.63 1.38 -10.75
N ALA A 454 -20.85 1.90 -10.58
CA ALA A 454 -21.64 1.80 -9.35
C ALA A 454 -22.51 0.53 -9.22
N THR A 455 -22.51 -0.33 -10.23
CA THR A 455 -23.34 -1.55 -10.33
C THR A 455 -22.50 -2.83 -10.26
N GLU A 456 -22.95 -3.78 -9.44
CA GLU A 456 -22.20 -5.00 -9.12
C GLU A 456 -22.07 -5.99 -10.29
N ASP A 457 -22.88 -5.89 -11.35
CA ASP A 457 -22.68 -6.66 -12.58
C ASP A 457 -21.37 -6.29 -13.30
N LEU A 458 -20.92 -5.04 -13.14
CA LEU A 458 -19.74 -4.51 -13.84
C LEU A 458 -18.43 -4.72 -13.07
N ALA A 459 -18.46 -4.81 -11.73
CA ALA A 459 -17.24 -4.98 -10.94
C ALA A 459 -17.45 -5.58 -9.53
N TRP A 460 -16.37 -6.12 -8.94
CA TRP A 460 -16.34 -6.68 -7.58
C TRP A 460 -16.22 -5.63 -6.45
N ASP A 461 -16.06 -4.36 -6.83
CA ASP A 461 -15.77 -3.21 -5.97
C ASP A 461 -16.77 -2.06 -6.19
N ALA A 462 -17.87 -2.34 -6.91
CA ALA A 462 -18.75 -1.32 -7.48
C ALA A 462 -19.45 -0.43 -6.46
N TRP A 463 -19.65 -0.92 -5.23
CA TRP A 463 -20.27 -0.13 -4.17
C TRP A 463 -19.40 0.99 -3.64
N LEU A 464 -18.07 0.91 -3.80
CA LEU A 464 -17.16 1.95 -3.35
C LEU A 464 -17.37 3.26 -4.12
N ALA A 465 -17.78 3.18 -5.40
CA ALA A 465 -18.18 4.33 -6.21
C ALA A 465 -19.40 5.09 -5.65
N ARG A 466 -20.16 4.48 -4.72
CA ARG A 466 -21.37 5.05 -4.11
C ARG A 466 -21.06 5.95 -2.89
N TYR A 467 -19.82 5.97 -2.39
CA TYR A 467 -19.43 6.82 -1.24
C TYR A 467 -18.83 8.16 -1.70
N PRO A 468 -19.23 9.30 -1.10
CA PRO A 468 -18.61 10.60 -1.34
C PRO A 468 -17.29 10.80 -0.57
N HIS A 469 -16.92 9.87 0.32
CA HIS A 469 -15.71 9.92 1.13
C HIS A 469 -15.22 8.53 1.50
N THR A 470 -13.93 8.39 1.81
CA THR A 470 -13.34 7.08 2.14
C THR A 470 -13.79 6.59 3.51
N VAL A 471 -14.19 5.32 3.59
CA VAL A 471 -14.64 4.67 4.86
C VAL A 471 -13.75 3.50 5.29
N ARG A 472 -13.60 3.34 6.61
CA ARG A 472 -12.77 2.32 7.29
C ARG A 472 -13.63 1.47 8.23
N GLY A 473 -13.38 0.16 8.29
CA GLY A 473 -14.07 -0.75 9.22
C GLY A 473 -15.55 -1.04 8.91
N ALA A 474 -15.99 -0.76 7.69
CA ALA A 474 -17.35 -1.05 7.21
C ALA A 474 -17.57 -2.57 7.03
N GLU A 475 -18.64 -3.12 7.61
CA GLU A 475 -19.03 -4.53 7.46
C GLU A 475 -19.97 -4.74 6.27
N HIS A 476 -20.77 -3.73 5.91
CA HIS A 476 -21.79 -3.80 4.86
C HIS A 476 -21.75 -2.56 3.95
N ASP A 477 -22.39 -2.67 2.79
CA ASP A 477 -22.45 -1.58 1.82
C ASP A 477 -23.36 -0.45 2.28
N GLY A 478 -22.78 0.74 2.41
CA GLY A 478 -23.43 1.93 2.97
C GLY A 478 -23.11 2.17 4.45
N ASP A 479 -22.33 1.31 5.11
CA ASP A 479 -21.83 1.56 6.46
C ASP A 479 -20.82 2.73 6.46
N GLU A 480 -21.04 3.71 7.34
CA GLU A 480 -20.04 4.74 7.67
C GLU A 480 -18.85 4.15 8.46
N SER A 481 -17.76 4.89 8.55
CA SER A 481 -16.53 4.44 9.21
C SER A 481 -16.74 3.95 10.66
N ASN A 482 -16.45 2.67 10.92
CA ASN A 482 -16.41 2.09 12.26
C ASN A 482 -14.95 1.84 12.68
N ILE A 483 -14.40 2.83 13.40
CA ILE A 483 -13.01 2.86 13.87
C ILE A 483 -12.72 1.74 14.88
N ASP A 484 -13.67 1.39 15.75
CA ASP A 484 -13.49 0.33 16.74
C ASP A 484 -13.45 -1.05 16.10
N ASN A 485 -14.29 -1.32 15.09
CA ASN A 485 -14.22 -2.54 14.29
C ASN A 485 -12.83 -2.72 13.65
N ALA A 486 -12.32 -1.69 12.97
CA ALA A 486 -11.00 -1.72 12.34
C ALA A 486 -9.86 -1.92 13.36
N ASN A 487 -9.91 -1.21 14.50
CA ASN A 487 -8.92 -1.38 15.57
C ASN A 487 -9.01 -2.74 16.26
N ASN A 488 -10.19 -3.34 16.40
CA ASN A 488 -10.35 -4.67 16.96
C ASN A 488 -9.82 -5.76 16.02
N ALA A 489 -10.02 -5.61 14.70
CA ALA A 489 -9.41 -6.49 13.71
C ALA A 489 -7.88 -6.40 13.71
N LEU A 490 -7.30 -5.18 13.75
CA LEU A 490 -5.85 -4.98 13.87
C LEU A 490 -5.27 -5.66 15.13
N ARG A 491 -5.95 -5.53 16.28
CA ARG A 491 -5.59 -6.21 17.54
C ARG A 491 -5.73 -7.75 17.49
N SER A 492 -6.49 -8.29 16.53
CA SER A 492 -6.70 -9.74 16.38
C SER A 492 -5.57 -10.44 15.62
N VAL A 493 -4.66 -9.67 15.00
CA VAL A 493 -3.52 -10.18 14.24
C VAL A 493 -2.23 -9.89 15.02
N ASP A 494 -1.37 -10.91 15.18
CA ASP A 494 -0.01 -10.71 15.70
C ASP A 494 0.92 -10.11 14.61
N LEU A 495 0.60 -8.86 14.24
CA LEU A 495 1.39 -8.05 13.33
C LEU A 495 2.84 -7.90 13.80
N LYS A 496 3.09 -7.97 15.12
CA LYS A 496 4.43 -7.86 15.68
C LYS A 496 5.29 -9.08 15.31
N SER A 497 4.82 -10.29 15.59
CA SER A 497 5.55 -11.50 15.22
C SER A 497 5.63 -11.66 13.70
N MET A 498 4.57 -11.33 12.95
CA MET A 498 4.64 -11.36 11.47
C MET A 498 5.74 -10.43 10.93
N THR A 499 5.84 -9.19 11.43
CA THR A 499 6.92 -8.26 11.05
C THR A 499 8.29 -8.72 11.51
N TRP A 500 8.42 -9.26 12.73
CA TRP A 500 9.67 -9.85 13.19
C TRP A 500 10.15 -10.94 12.25
N TYR A 501 9.31 -11.95 11.97
CA TYR A 501 9.67 -13.07 11.11
C TYR A 501 9.94 -12.66 9.66
N ALA A 502 9.18 -11.72 9.10
CA ALA A 502 9.47 -11.14 7.78
C ALA A 502 10.81 -10.41 7.73
N LEU A 503 11.29 -9.83 8.84
CA LEU A 503 12.61 -9.19 8.90
C LEU A 503 13.76 -10.18 9.13
N VAL A 504 13.56 -11.28 9.87
CA VAL A 504 14.67 -12.15 10.33
C VAL A 504 14.80 -13.50 9.62
N LYS A 505 13.78 -13.98 8.89
CA LYS A 505 13.83 -15.26 8.18
C LYS A 505 14.27 -15.14 6.70
N PRO A 506 13.71 -14.22 5.88
CA PRO A 506 14.06 -14.12 4.47
C PRO A 506 15.45 -13.50 4.27
N VAL A 507 16.28 -14.17 3.46
CA VAL A 507 17.60 -13.68 3.05
C VAL A 507 17.66 -13.33 1.57
N THR A 508 16.78 -13.90 0.73
CA THR A 508 16.59 -13.45 -0.66
C THR A 508 15.58 -12.32 -0.75
N PHE A 509 15.73 -11.47 -1.77
CA PHE A 509 14.81 -10.34 -1.99
C PHE A 509 13.39 -10.80 -2.30
N ASN A 510 13.23 -11.87 -3.07
CA ASN A 510 11.92 -12.33 -3.52
C ASN A 510 11.09 -12.91 -2.38
N GLU A 511 11.70 -13.76 -1.52
CA GLU A 511 11.07 -14.26 -0.29
C GLU A 511 10.62 -13.13 0.63
N PHE A 512 11.47 -12.11 0.83
CA PHE A 512 11.12 -10.95 1.64
C PHE A 512 10.01 -10.13 0.99
N GLY A 513 10.12 -9.90 -0.31
CA GLY A 513 9.41 -8.84 -1.01
C GLY A 513 7.96 -9.15 -1.35
N THR A 514 7.60 -10.41 -1.61
CA THR A 514 6.25 -10.73 -2.11
C THR A 514 5.69 -12.07 -1.65
N GLU A 515 4.36 -12.12 -1.49
CA GLU A 515 3.59 -13.35 -1.30
C GLU A 515 3.56 -14.27 -2.53
N ALA A 516 4.09 -13.87 -3.70
CA ALA A 516 4.28 -14.75 -4.85
C ALA A 516 5.57 -15.61 -4.78
N THR A 517 6.35 -15.53 -3.69
CA THR A 517 7.46 -16.44 -3.40
C THR A 517 7.18 -17.24 -2.13
N GLY A 518 7.46 -18.54 -2.15
CA GLY A 518 7.17 -19.44 -1.03
C GLY A 518 7.96 -19.13 0.25
N GLY A 519 7.29 -18.55 1.26
CA GLY A 519 7.89 -18.27 2.56
C GLY A 519 7.09 -17.26 3.38
N ILE A 520 7.81 -16.42 4.14
CA ILE A 520 7.25 -15.25 4.85
C ILE A 520 7.71 -14.00 4.12
N SER A 521 6.77 -13.23 3.57
CA SER A 521 7.04 -11.93 2.96
C SER A 521 6.50 -10.78 3.81
N ILE A 522 6.99 -9.56 3.54
CA ILE A 522 6.46 -8.32 4.12
C ILE A 522 5.11 -7.92 3.50
N GLU A 523 4.78 -8.46 2.32
CA GLU A 523 3.47 -8.30 1.68
C GLU A 523 2.35 -8.97 2.51
N SER A 524 2.65 -10.07 3.22
CA SER A 524 1.65 -10.77 4.05
C SER A 524 1.11 -9.93 5.23
N PRO A 525 1.92 -9.29 6.10
CA PRO A 525 1.40 -8.37 7.11
C PRO A 525 0.92 -7.02 6.54
N HIS A 526 1.39 -6.58 5.38
CA HIS A 526 0.77 -5.46 4.62
C HIS A 526 -0.70 -5.79 4.28
N ASN A 527 -0.93 -6.97 3.69
CA ASN A 527 -2.26 -7.47 3.35
C ASN A 527 -3.16 -7.61 4.60
N GLN A 528 -2.60 -8.00 5.75
CA GLN A 528 -3.33 -8.00 7.03
C GLN A 528 -3.78 -6.62 7.50
N VAL A 529 -2.95 -5.57 7.36
CA VAL A 529 -3.34 -4.21 7.74
C VAL A 529 -4.40 -3.65 6.79
N HIS A 530 -4.21 -3.82 5.48
CA HIS A 530 -5.22 -3.46 4.47
C HIS A 530 -6.57 -4.14 4.74
N GLY A 531 -6.56 -5.46 4.98
CA GLY A 531 -7.75 -6.23 5.34
C GLY A 531 -8.41 -5.80 6.65
N SER A 532 -7.62 -5.49 7.68
CA SER A 532 -8.13 -5.10 9.01
C SER A 532 -8.69 -3.68 9.03
N VAL A 533 -8.12 -2.74 8.26
CA VAL A 533 -8.59 -1.35 8.19
C VAL A 533 -9.82 -1.21 7.28
N GLY A 534 -9.87 -1.93 6.15
CA GLY A 534 -11.03 -1.88 5.26
C GLY A 534 -12.19 -2.81 5.67
N LEU A 535 -11.88 -3.96 6.28
CA LEU A 535 -12.83 -5.05 6.51
C LEU A 535 -13.55 -5.47 5.21
N ASN A 536 -14.88 -5.58 5.24
CA ASN A 536 -15.64 -6.11 4.12
C ASN A 536 -15.90 -5.05 3.05
N SER A 537 -16.43 -3.88 3.41
CA SER A 537 -16.89 -2.87 2.44
C SER A 537 -16.12 -1.54 2.50
N GLY A 538 -15.04 -1.44 3.28
CA GLY A 538 -14.20 -0.24 3.41
C GLY A 538 -13.07 -0.14 2.37
N HIS A 539 -12.61 1.08 2.10
CA HIS A 539 -11.74 1.39 0.96
C HIS A 539 -10.35 0.73 1.06
N MET A 540 -9.78 0.65 2.27
CA MET A 540 -8.44 0.09 2.49
C MET A 540 -8.31 -1.40 2.18
N SER A 541 -9.40 -2.18 2.07
CA SER A 541 -9.34 -3.62 1.75
C SER A 541 -9.56 -3.91 0.25
N TYR A 542 -9.48 -2.89 -0.61
CA TYR A 542 -9.62 -2.96 -2.06
C TYR A 542 -8.47 -2.26 -2.78
N LEU A 543 -7.66 -3.01 -3.53
CA LEU A 543 -6.53 -2.46 -4.31
C LEU A 543 -6.96 -1.37 -5.30
N SER A 544 -8.20 -1.43 -5.79
CA SER A 544 -8.77 -0.44 -6.70
C SER A 544 -9.08 0.92 -6.05
N TYR A 545 -9.21 1.01 -4.73
CA TYR A 545 -9.58 2.25 -4.01
C TYR A 545 -8.68 2.60 -2.81
N SER A 546 -7.81 1.69 -2.34
CA SER A 546 -7.11 1.86 -1.06
C SER A 546 -6.28 3.14 -0.97
N ALA A 547 -5.63 3.55 -2.07
CA ALA A 547 -4.78 4.75 -2.10
C ALA A 547 -5.55 6.08 -1.92
N PHE A 548 -6.87 6.10 -2.11
CA PHE A 548 -7.68 7.27 -1.78
C PHE A 548 -7.80 7.47 -0.26
N ASP A 549 -7.64 6.43 0.57
CA ASP A 549 -7.63 6.61 2.02
C ASP A 549 -6.31 7.28 2.47
N PRO A 550 -6.33 8.42 3.19
CA PRO A 550 -5.12 9.08 3.68
C PRO A 550 -4.19 8.20 4.54
N LEU A 551 -4.72 7.13 5.15
CA LEU A 551 -3.97 6.16 5.95
C LEU A 551 -3.11 5.20 5.11
N PHE A 552 -3.43 5.02 3.83
CA PHE A 552 -2.62 4.25 2.87
C PHE A 552 -1.16 4.70 2.88
N TRP A 553 -0.94 6.01 2.78
CA TRP A 553 0.36 6.64 2.66
C TRP A 553 1.21 6.46 3.93
N LEU A 554 0.56 6.47 5.10
CA LEU A 554 1.19 6.20 6.40
C LEU A 554 1.56 4.72 6.57
N HIS A 555 0.71 3.82 6.06
CA HIS A 555 0.95 2.37 6.07
C HIS A 555 2.12 2.01 5.16
N HIS A 556 2.07 2.45 3.90
CA HIS A 556 3.12 2.21 2.90
C HIS A 556 4.45 2.87 3.27
N ALA A 557 4.45 4.05 3.91
CA ALA A 557 5.67 4.65 4.45
C ALA A 557 6.34 3.79 5.54
N ASN A 558 5.60 2.90 6.23
CA ASN A 558 6.18 1.90 7.14
C ASN A 558 6.61 0.62 6.42
N VAL A 559 5.90 0.18 5.37
CA VAL A 559 6.36 -0.95 4.52
C VAL A 559 7.70 -0.60 3.86
N ASP A 560 7.83 0.61 3.33
CA ASP A 560 9.07 1.13 2.76
C ASP A 560 10.19 1.30 3.81
N ARG A 561 9.84 1.64 5.07
CA ARG A 561 10.77 1.60 6.20
C ARG A 561 11.27 0.19 6.46
N LEU A 562 10.37 -0.78 6.60
CA LEU A 562 10.70 -2.17 6.87
C LEU A 562 11.56 -2.77 5.74
N HIS A 563 11.29 -2.39 4.49
CA HIS A 563 12.15 -2.67 3.34
C HIS A 563 13.54 -2.02 3.47
N ALA A 564 13.64 -0.74 3.81
CA ALA A 564 14.94 -0.09 4.01
C ALA A 564 15.76 -0.70 5.16
N LEU A 565 15.11 -1.12 6.26
CA LEU A 565 15.76 -1.86 7.35
C LEU A 565 16.25 -3.24 6.86
N TRP A 566 15.43 -3.96 6.09
CA TRP A 566 15.81 -5.26 5.51
C TRP A 566 16.99 -5.13 4.52
N GLN A 567 17.02 -4.09 3.67
CA GLN A 567 18.14 -3.81 2.77
C GLN A 567 19.46 -3.57 3.51
N VAL A 568 19.44 -3.00 4.72
CA VAL A 568 20.65 -2.82 5.54
C VAL A 568 21.16 -4.16 6.10
N ILE A 569 20.28 -5.05 6.55
CA ILE A 569 20.70 -6.36 7.08
C ILE A 569 21.07 -7.36 5.97
N ASN A 570 20.45 -7.28 4.80
CA ASN A 570 20.65 -8.17 3.66
C ASN A 570 21.23 -7.43 2.43
N SER A 571 22.24 -6.58 2.67
CA SER A 571 22.85 -5.66 1.68
C SER A 571 23.34 -6.28 0.36
N ASN A 572 23.61 -7.58 0.34
CA ASN A 572 24.11 -8.29 -0.84
C ASN A 572 22.97 -8.95 -1.66
N SER A 573 21.74 -8.85 -1.17
CA SER A 573 20.56 -9.47 -1.76
C SER A 573 19.89 -8.54 -2.76
N SER A 574 19.41 -9.08 -3.87
CA SER A 574 18.81 -8.32 -4.96
C SER A 574 17.65 -9.09 -5.61
N LEU A 575 16.77 -8.35 -6.28
CA LEU A 575 15.61 -8.89 -6.98
C LEU A 575 16.05 -9.85 -8.09
N THR A 576 15.67 -11.12 -7.97
CA THR A 576 15.81 -12.12 -9.03
C THR A 576 14.56 -12.16 -9.90
N PRO A 577 14.67 -12.28 -11.24
CA PRO A 577 13.50 -12.20 -12.12
C PRO A 577 12.42 -13.25 -11.80
N GLN A 578 11.15 -12.84 -11.90
CA GLN A 578 9.99 -13.69 -11.67
C GLN A 578 8.88 -13.35 -12.67
N ILE A 579 8.03 -14.33 -12.99
CA ILE A 579 6.89 -14.13 -13.89
C ILE A 579 5.83 -13.28 -13.17
N GLU A 580 5.37 -12.24 -13.84
CA GLU A 580 4.23 -11.42 -13.46
C GLU A 580 2.95 -12.12 -13.92
N GLU A 581 2.41 -13.03 -13.10
CA GLU A 581 1.32 -13.95 -13.49
C GLU A 581 -0.04 -13.26 -13.74
N VAL A 582 -0.16 -11.97 -13.40
CA VAL A 582 -1.39 -11.18 -13.53
C VAL A 582 -1.21 -10.02 -14.51
N GLY A 583 -0.16 -9.23 -14.34
CA GLY A 583 0.04 -7.97 -15.05
C GLY A 583 -0.57 -6.76 -14.32
N THR A 584 -0.23 -5.58 -14.84
CA THR A 584 -0.70 -4.27 -14.37
C THR A 584 -1.26 -3.48 -15.56
N PHE A 585 -1.61 -2.20 -15.39
CA PHE A 585 -1.99 -1.33 -16.51
C PHE A 585 -0.98 -1.32 -17.68
N THR A 586 0.32 -1.52 -17.41
CA THR A 586 1.40 -1.45 -18.41
C THR A 586 2.12 -2.76 -18.65
N LEU A 587 2.15 -3.66 -17.65
CA LEU A 587 2.81 -4.97 -17.75
C LEU A 587 1.78 -6.02 -18.18
N ALA A 588 2.03 -6.66 -19.32
CA ALA A 588 1.18 -7.76 -19.79
C ALA A 588 1.30 -8.99 -18.88
N GLN A 589 0.23 -9.78 -18.83
CA GLN A 589 0.21 -11.03 -18.09
C GLN A 589 1.31 -12.00 -18.56
N ASN A 590 1.90 -12.74 -17.63
CA ASN A 590 2.97 -13.71 -17.84
C ASN A 590 4.28 -13.13 -18.40
N THR A 591 4.52 -11.83 -18.20
CA THR A 591 5.81 -11.20 -18.56
C THR A 591 6.89 -11.42 -17.50
N MET A 592 8.16 -11.38 -17.91
CA MET A 592 9.29 -11.53 -16.99
C MET A 592 9.57 -10.20 -16.28
N ALA A 593 9.12 -10.05 -15.03
CA ALA A 593 9.50 -8.94 -14.17
C ALA A 593 10.96 -9.12 -13.69
N SER A 594 11.73 -8.04 -13.70
CA SER A 594 13.17 -8.03 -13.41
C SER A 594 13.62 -6.70 -12.80
N ASN A 595 14.89 -6.59 -12.43
CA ASN A 595 15.41 -5.38 -11.80
C ASN A 595 15.51 -4.16 -12.75
N THR A 596 15.46 -4.37 -14.07
CA THR A 596 15.42 -3.32 -15.10
C THR A 596 14.02 -3.01 -15.60
N THR A 597 12.99 -3.77 -15.21
CA THR A 597 11.59 -3.55 -15.64
C THR A 597 11.11 -2.16 -15.22
N PRO A 598 10.48 -1.38 -16.13
CA PRO A 598 9.95 -0.06 -15.82
C PRO A 598 8.90 -0.06 -14.70
N LEU A 599 9.11 0.79 -13.69
CA LEU A 599 8.18 1.10 -12.61
C LEU A 599 7.27 2.25 -13.05
N THR A 600 6.47 1.99 -14.07
CA THR A 600 5.50 2.96 -14.60
C THR A 600 4.45 3.33 -13.55
N PRO A 601 3.98 4.58 -13.51
CA PRO A 601 4.23 5.65 -14.47
C PRO A 601 5.39 6.59 -14.05
N PHE A 602 6.24 6.18 -13.11
CA PHE A 602 7.17 7.08 -12.42
C PHE A 602 8.40 7.41 -13.28
N LEU A 603 8.45 8.62 -13.84
CA LEU A 603 9.58 9.14 -14.63
C LEU A 603 10.68 9.74 -13.73
N THR A 604 11.94 9.64 -14.16
CA THR A 604 13.12 10.22 -13.48
C THR A 604 13.29 11.73 -13.74
N SER A 605 12.87 12.19 -14.92
CA SER A 605 12.66 13.59 -15.30
C SER A 605 11.52 13.64 -16.33
N ALA A 606 10.97 14.81 -16.67
CA ALA A 606 9.82 14.89 -17.60
C ALA A 606 10.14 14.34 -19.02
N ASP A 607 11.43 14.28 -19.35
CA ASP A 607 12.07 13.76 -20.56
C ASP A 607 12.88 12.47 -20.34
N GLY A 608 12.96 12.00 -19.09
CA GLY A 608 13.82 10.89 -18.67
C GLY A 608 13.16 9.52 -18.76
N PRO A 609 13.93 8.42 -18.58
CA PRO A 609 13.36 7.08 -18.47
C PRO A 609 12.48 6.95 -17.21
N TYR A 610 11.59 5.95 -17.24
CA TYR A 610 10.95 5.45 -16.02
C TYR A 610 11.98 4.96 -15.01
N PHE A 611 11.66 5.05 -13.72
CA PHE A 611 12.40 4.34 -12.68
C PHE A 611 12.38 2.83 -12.93
N ASN A 612 13.38 2.12 -12.45
CA ASN A 612 13.40 0.66 -12.32
C ASN A 612 13.93 0.27 -10.93
N SER A 613 13.90 -1.01 -10.59
CA SER A 613 14.29 -1.49 -9.25
C SER A 613 15.75 -1.21 -8.89
N ILE A 614 16.61 -0.88 -9.87
CA ILE A 614 17.98 -0.42 -9.65
C ILE A 614 18.00 1.10 -9.36
N THR A 615 17.36 1.93 -10.18
CA THR A 615 17.41 3.40 -10.00
C THR A 615 16.58 3.87 -8.80
N ALA A 616 15.51 3.15 -8.44
CA ALA A 616 14.72 3.37 -7.23
C ALA A 616 15.28 2.65 -5.98
N GLN A 617 16.38 1.88 -6.08
CA GLN A 617 16.84 1.00 -5.00
C GLN A 617 17.17 1.75 -3.69
N GLN A 618 17.67 2.99 -3.79
CA GLN A 618 18.25 3.72 -2.66
C GLN A 618 17.32 4.83 -2.16
N ILE A 619 17.07 4.86 -0.85
CA ILE A 619 16.26 5.92 -0.20
C ILE A 619 16.89 7.31 -0.33
N SER A 620 18.22 7.36 -0.52
CA SER A 620 18.98 8.58 -0.78
C SER A 620 18.69 9.21 -2.14
N THR A 621 18.29 8.45 -3.15
CA THR A 621 17.86 8.96 -4.48
C THR A 621 16.75 10.00 -4.32
N PHE A 622 15.77 9.69 -3.48
CA PHE A 622 14.59 10.52 -3.20
C PHE A 622 14.76 11.48 -2.03
N GLY A 623 16.00 11.62 -1.51
CA GLY A 623 16.33 12.65 -0.53
C GLY A 623 15.86 12.42 0.91
N TYR A 624 15.43 11.22 1.30
CA TYR A 624 14.97 10.92 2.67
C TYR A 624 15.81 9.83 3.37
N THR A 625 15.50 9.58 4.64
CA THR A 625 15.98 8.44 5.43
C THR A 625 14.94 8.02 6.47
N TYR A 626 15.29 7.10 7.36
CA TYR A 626 14.54 6.71 8.55
C TYR A 626 15.38 6.91 9.82
N PRO A 627 14.78 7.07 11.03
CA PRO A 627 15.53 7.34 12.26
C PRO A 627 16.60 6.31 12.60
N GLU A 628 16.38 5.05 12.19
CA GLU A 628 17.30 3.93 12.34
C GLU A 628 18.47 3.93 11.35
N ILE A 629 18.43 4.75 10.28
CA ILE A 629 19.37 4.70 9.15
C ILE A 629 20.16 6.01 9.05
N GLN A 630 21.45 5.94 9.39
CA GLN A 630 22.43 7.04 9.33
C GLN A 630 23.62 6.64 8.43
N ASP A 631 23.32 6.23 7.19
CA ASP A 631 24.24 5.73 6.16
C ASP A 631 25.35 6.72 5.76
N TRP A 632 25.13 8.02 5.94
CA TRP A 632 26.14 9.06 5.71
C TRP A 632 27.17 9.19 6.85
N LYS A 633 26.97 8.48 7.96
CA LYS A 633 27.73 8.63 9.22
C LYS A 633 28.36 7.33 9.70
N LEU A 634 27.69 6.20 9.48
CA LEU A 634 28.09 4.88 9.95
C LEU A 634 28.68 4.05 8.80
N SER A 635 29.70 3.24 9.06
CA SER A 635 30.10 2.21 8.09
C SER A 635 28.99 1.17 7.91
N PRO A 636 28.92 0.44 6.78
CA PRO A 636 27.89 -0.59 6.57
C PRO A 636 27.82 -1.65 7.69
N ALA A 637 28.96 -1.97 8.32
CA ALA A 637 29.03 -2.92 9.42
C ALA A 637 28.47 -2.36 10.75
N GLU A 638 28.64 -1.06 11.00
CA GLU A 638 28.04 -0.38 12.16
C GLU A 638 26.54 -0.15 11.93
N LEU A 639 26.16 0.32 10.75
CA LEU A 639 24.77 0.51 10.33
C LEU A 639 23.97 -0.80 10.45
N LYS A 640 24.54 -1.94 10.00
CA LYS A 640 23.92 -3.26 10.17
C LYS A 640 23.73 -3.66 11.64
N LYS A 641 24.67 -3.33 12.54
CA LYS A 641 24.53 -3.57 13.99
C LYS A 641 23.44 -2.70 14.61
N ASP A 642 23.40 -1.42 14.29
CA ASP A 642 22.43 -0.46 14.83
C ASP A 642 21.00 -0.77 14.36
N VAL A 643 20.82 -1.11 13.08
CA VAL A 643 19.54 -1.58 12.54
C VAL A 643 19.14 -2.93 13.13
N SER A 644 20.06 -3.90 13.24
CA SER A 644 19.77 -5.18 13.93
C SER A 644 19.31 -4.95 15.37
N ALA A 645 19.95 -4.01 16.09
CA ALA A 645 19.54 -3.60 17.42
C ALA A 645 18.20 -2.87 17.45
N ALA A 646 17.84 -2.10 16.42
CA ALA A 646 16.52 -1.49 16.31
C ALA A 646 15.43 -2.55 16.10
N ILE A 647 15.63 -3.49 15.16
CA ILE A 647 14.73 -4.61 14.90
C ILE A 647 14.52 -5.47 16.15
N ASN A 648 15.59 -5.81 16.88
CA ASN A 648 15.51 -6.54 18.15
C ASN A 648 14.77 -5.76 19.25
N ARG A 649 14.91 -4.43 19.33
CA ARG A 649 14.24 -3.61 20.35
C ARG A 649 12.74 -3.42 20.06
N LEU A 650 12.36 -3.29 18.80
CA LEU A 650 10.98 -3.03 18.38
C LEU A 650 10.18 -4.33 18.28
N TYR A 651 10.66 -5.28 17.46
CA TYR A 651 9.82 -6.34 16.91
C TYR A 651 10.03 -7.72 17.55
N ASN A 652 11.19 -8.02 18.13
CA ASN A 652 11.43 -9.31 18.76
C ASN A 652 10.36 -9.61 19.84
N PRO A 653 9.62 -10.74 19.75
CA PRO A 653 8.60 -11.10 20.74
C PRO A 653 9.22 -11.59 22.07
N ASN A 654 10.47 -12.07 22.04
CA ASN A 654 11.25 -12.47 23.21
C ASN A 654 12.53 -11.61 23.31
N PRO A 655 12.41 -10.29 23.57
CA PRO A 655 13.54 -9.37 23.53
C PRO A 655 14.55 -9.70 24.64
N PRO A 656 15.88 -9.56 24.39
CA PRO A 656 16.90 -9.72 25.42
C PRO A 656 16.62 -8.86 26.66
N ILE A 657 16.67 -9.46 27.86
CA ILE A 657 16.26 -8.81 29.11
C ILE A 657 17.30 -7.75 29.53
N ALA A 658 17.14 -6.54 29.02
CA ALA A 658 17.89 -5.37 29.45
C ALA A 658 17.44 -4.90 30.84
N LYS A 659 18.09 -5.40 31.91
CA LYS A 659 17.88 -4.91 33.28
C LYS A 659 18.30 -3.43 33.37
N ARG A 660 17.35 -2.55 33.70
CA ARG A 660 17.60 -1.13 34.00
C ARG A 660 18.38 -1.02 35.31
N GLY A 661 19.71 -0.97 35.23
CA GLY A 661 20.61 -0.85 36.39
C GLY A 661 22.03 -0.46 35.97
N SER A 662 22.69 0.33 36.80
CA SER A 662 23.99 0.96 36.58
C SER A 662 25.12 0.03 36.10
N GLY A 663 25.77 0.41 35.00
CA GLY A 663 27.23 0.56 35.00
C GLY A 663 28.12 -0.68 34.89
N ASN A 664 27.59 -1.89 34.63
CA ASN A 664 28.35 -2.99 34.03
C ASN A 664 27.40 -4.07 33.49
N MET A 665 27.71 -4.64 32.32
CA MET A 665 26.91 -5.71 31.71
C MET A 665 27.48 -7.09 32.07
N ASP A 666 26.68 -7.90 32.76
CA ASP A 666 26.87 -9.35 32.92
C ASP A 666 25.70 -10.06 32.22
N THR A 667 26.00 -10.82 31.17
CA THR A 667 25.07 -11.14 30.06
C THR A 667 24.19 -12.38 30.28
N ARG A 668 24.02 -12.81 31.54
CA ARG A 668 23.66 -14.20 31.91
C ARG A 668 22.26 -14.72 31.53
N ASP A 669 21.37 -13.88 30.98
CA ASP A 669 20.04 -14.30 30.50
C ASP A 669 19.97 -14.47 28.95
N LEU A 670 21.10 -14.32 28.24
CA LEU A 670 21.32 -14.90 26.90
C LEU A 670 22.54 -15.82 26.95
N LEU A 671 22.39 -17.07 26.48
CA LEU A 671 23.54 -17.89 26.11
C LEU A 671 23.82 -17.67 24.61
N PRO A 672 24.96 -17.08 24.21
CA PRO A 672 25.27 -16.87 22.79
C PRO A 672 25.25 -18.18 22.01
N GLY A 673 24.53 -18.21 20.89
CA GLY A 673 24.34 -19.44 20.12
C GLY A 673 23.38 -20.46 20.75
N GLN A 674 22.54 -20.06 21.71
CA GLN A 674 21.42 -20.90 22.18
C GLN A 674 20.58 -21.32 20.97
N ARG A 675 20.42 -22.63 20.79
CA ARG A 675 19.60 -23.21 19.74
C ARG A 675 18.23 -23.58 20.29
N THR A 676 17.17 -23.08 19.66
CA THR A 676 15.78 -23.45 19.91
C THR A 676 15.19 -24.11 18.66
N ARG A 677 14.08 -24.81 18.81
CA ARG A 677 13.26 -25.27 17.69
C ARG A 677 12.05 -24.36 17.58
N GLU A 678 11.75 -23.89 16.38
CA GLU A 678 10.55 -23.11 16.09
C GLU A 678 9.68 -23.83 15.06
N TRP A 679 8.37 -23.70 15.19
CA TRP A 679 7.35 -24.36 14.39
C TRP A 679 6.51 -23.34 13.65
N SER A 680 6.27 -23.59 12.37
CA SER A 680 5.40 -22.77 11.54
C SER A 680 4.52 -23.62 10.63
N VAL A 681 3.53 -22.96 10.05
CA VAL A 681 2.63 -23.55 9.06
C VAL A 681 2.73 -22.72 7.78
N GLY A 682 3.29 -23.33 6.73
CA GLY A 682 3.25 -22.81 5.38
C GLY A 682 1.87 -22.97 4.77
N LEU A 683 1.41 -21.92 4.10
CA LEU A 683 0.18 -21.87 3.33
C LEU A 683 0.51 -21.52 1.87
N ARG A 684 -0.15 -22.22 0.95
CA ARG A 684 -0.17 -21.91 -0.49
C ARG A 684 -1.61 -22.01 -0.96
N VAL A 685 -2.10 -21.06 -1.76
CA VAL A 685 -3.46 -21.09 -2.33
C VAL A 685 -3.53 -20.23 -3.60
N SER A 686 -4.48 -20.48 -4.50
CA SER A 686 -4.66 -19.59 -5.66
C SER A 686 -5.37 -18.30 -5.23
N LYS A 687 -4.88 -17.14 -5.70
CA LYS A 687 -5.57 -15.85 -5.57
C LYS A 687 -6.96 -15.86 -6.22
N PHE A 688 -7.16 -16.72 -7.21
CA PHE A 688 -8.40 -16.83 -7.99
C PHE A 688 -9.23 -18.09 -7.68
N ASP A 689 -8.89 -18.83 -6.61
CA ASP A 689 -9.90 -19.67 -5.95
C ASP A 689 -11.10 -18.79 -5.55
N LEU A 690 -12.31 -19.36 -5.51
CA LEU A 690 -13.57 -18.61 -5.40
C LEU A 690 -13.80 -17.55 -6.50
N SER A 691 -13.29 -17.78 -7.72
CA SER A 691 -13.52 -16.92 -8.89
C SER A 691 -13.06 -15.47 -8.72
N GLY A 692 -12.03 -15.23 -7.90
CA GLY A 692 -11.50 -13.90 -7.63
C GLY A 692 -12.27 -13.10 -6.57
N GLU A 693 -13.12 -13.75 -5.76
CA GLU A 693 -13.61 -13.15 -4.52
C GLU A 693 -12.52 -13.13 -3.43
N ARG A 694 -12.46 -12.07 -2.60
CA ARG A 694 -11.51 -11.98 -1.48
C ARG A 694 -11.89 -12.94 -0.35
N PHE A 695 -10.92 -13.67 0.20
CA PHE A 695 -11.14 -14.59 1.33
C PHE A 695 -9.97 -14.58 2.32
N ILE A 696 -10.16 -15.24 3.47
CA ILE A 696 -9.18 -15.35 4.55
C ILE A 696 -9.08 -16.83 4.95
N VAL A 697 -7.89 -17.40 4.86
CA VAL A 697 -7.57 -18.70 5.48
C VAL A 697 -7.13 -18.43 6.92
N ARG A 698 -7.68 -19.17 7.89
CA ARG A 698 -7.34 -19.06 9.32
C ARG A 698 -6.85 -20.39 9.87
N LEU A 699 -5.83 -20.31 10.74
CA LEU A 699 -5.28 -21.45 11.47
C LEU A 699 -5.69 -21.40 12.94
N PHE A 700 -5.96 -22.57 13.52
CA PHE A 700 -6.33 -22.72 14.92
C PHE A 700 -5.54 -23.83 15.60
N LEU A 701 -5.18 -23.65 16.87
CA LEU A 701 -4.73 -24.72 17.76
C LEU A 701 -5.81 -24.97 18.82
N GLY A 702 -6.50 -26.11 18.70
CA GLY A 702 -7.60 -26.51 19.57
C GLY A 702 -8.99 -26.23 19.00
N GLY A 703 -9.93 -25.83 19.86
CA GLY A 703 -11.35 -25.71 19.51
C GLY A 703 -11.67 -24.49 18.65
N VAL A 704 -12.05 -24.72 17.39
CA VAL A 704 -12.60 -23.68 16.49
C VAL A 704 -13.99 -23.23 17.00
N PRO A 705 -14.29 -21.92 17.13
CA PRO A 705 -15.62 -21.44 17.49
C PRO A 705 -16.70 -21.85 16.46
N GLN A 706 -17.93 -22.04 16.90
CA GLN A 706 -19.06 -22.39 16.01
C GLN A 706 -19.53 -21.19 15.16
N ASN A 707 -19.39 -19.97 15.67
CA ASN A 707 -19.74 -18.73 14.98
C ASN A 707 -18.52 -18.18 14.20
N PRO A 708 -18.60 -18.00 12.87
CA PRO A 708 -17.50 -17.47 12.07
C PRO A 708 -17.06 -16.05 12.44
N LYS A 709 -17.96 -15.21 12.96
CA LYS A 709 -17.59 -13.85 13.40
C LYS A 709 -16.63 -13.86 14.60
N ASP A 710 -16.64 -14.93 15.41
CA ASP A 710 -15.76 -15.08 16.57
C ASP A 710 -14.38 -15.67 16.21
N TRP A 711 -14.16 -16.09 14.95
CA TRP A 711 -12.93 -16.79 14.54
C TRP A 711 -11.68 -15.92 14.67
N ALA A 712 -11.74 -14.64 14.27
CA ALA A 712 -10.60 -13.73 14.34
C ALA A 712 -10.16 -13.44 15.79
N MET A 713 -11.13 -13.27 16.69
CA MET A 713 -10.89 -12.94 18.10
C MET A 713 -10.63 -14.16 19.00
N SER A 714 -10.65 -15.37 18.43
CA SER A 714 -10.50 -16.61 19.20
C SER A 714 -9.08 -16.77 19.73
N SER A 715 -8.95 -17.11 21.02
CA SER A 715 -7.66 -17.53 21.60
C SER A 715 -7.14 -18.87 21.08
N ALA A 716 -7.95 -19.59 20.29
CA ALA A 716 -7.50 -20.74 19.51
C ALA A 716 -6.94 -20.33 18.14
N CYS A 717 -7.26 -19.14 17.59
CA CYS A 717 -6.71 -18.67 16.32
C CYS A 717 -5.23 -18.32 16.49
N VAL A 718 -4.37 -18.91 15.66
CA VAL A 718 -2.90 -18.77 15.73
C VAL A 718 -2.30 -18.03 14.54
N GLY A 719 -3.14 -17.67 13.56
CA GLY A 719 -2.72 -16.90 12.40
C GLY A 719 -3.82 -16.82 11.36
N SER A 720 -3.65 -15.91 10.41
CA SER A 720 -4.57 -15.75 9.29
C SER A 720 -3.81 -15.27 8.06
N PHE A 721 -4.30 -15.63 6.89
CA PHE A 721 -3.78 -15.26 5.59
C PHE A 721 -4.94 -14.69 4.76
N PRO A 722 -5.09 -13.35 4.70
CA PRO A 722 -6.05 -12.71 3.82
C PRO A 722 -5.51 -12.72 2.39
N VAL A 723 -6.30 -13.27 1.47
CA VAL A 723 -5.97 -13.43 0.07
C VAL A 723 -6.65 -12.32 -0.73
N PHE A 724 -5.84 -11.50 -1.39
CA PHE A 724 -6.30 -10.41 -2.25
C PHE A 724 -6.08 -10.77 -3.72
N PRO A 725 -7.10 -11.29 -4.42
CA PRO A 725 -7.15 -11.22 -5.87
C PRO A 725 -6.99 -9.77 -6.34
N PRO A 726 -6.16 -9.54 -7.38
CA PRO A 726 -6.13 -8.26 -8.07
C PRO A 726 -7.42 -8.04 -8.87
N PRO A 727 -7.74 -6.80 -9.27
CA PRO A 727 -8.94 -6.53 -10.06
C PRO A 727 -8.93 -7.27 -11.41
N THR A 728 -9.89 -8.19 -11.59
CA THR A 728 -10.10 -8.94 -12.85
C THR A 728 -11.56 -8.89 -13.29
N PRO A 729 -11.85 -9.10 -14.60
CA PRO A 729 -13.22 -9.25 -15.10
C PRO A 729 -13.97 -10.41 -14.42
N LYS A 730 -15.29 -10.31 -14.31
CA LYS A 730 -16.15 -11.38 -13.75
C LYS A 730 -16.38 -12.59 -14.69
N VAL A 731 -15.70 -12.64 -15.83
CA VAL A 731 -16.02 -13.55 -16.94
C VAL A 731 -14.76 -14.17 -17.52
N GLY A 732 -14.75 -15.50 -17.63
CA GLY A 732 -13.66 -16.30 -18.18
C GLY A 732 -13.04 -17.26 -17.16
N PRO A 733 -12.27 -18.28 -17.59
CA PRO A 733 -11.45 -19.08 -16.70
C PRO A 733 -10.29 -18.21 -16.18
N LEU A 734 -10.27 -17.95 -14.88
CA LEU A 734 -9.15 -17.26 -14.24
C LEU A 734 -7.93 -18.21 -14.13
N PRO A 735 -6.70 -17.68 -14.21
CA PRO A 735 -5.48 -18.47 -14.03
C PRO A 735 -5.37 -19.00 -12.59
N VAL A 736 -4.52 -20.01 -12.40
CA VAL A 736 -3.98 -20.30 -11.06
C VAL A 736 -2.82 -19.33 -10.84
N VAL A 737 -2.89 -18.52 -9.78
CA VAL A 737 -1.84 -17.57 -9.37
C VAL A 737 -1.56 -17.80 -7.90
N GLU A 738 -0.39 -18.33 -7.58
CA GLU A 738 -0.14 -18.87 -6.23
C GLU A 738 0.30 -17.77 -5.26
N ALA A 739 -0.47 -17.61 -4.18
CA ALA A 739 -0.12 -16.79 -3.03
C ALA A 739 0.35 -17.68 -1.87
N PHE A 740 1.44 -17.25 -1.24
CA PHE A 740 2.15 -17.95 -0.19
C PHE A 740 2.19 -17.12 1.10
N SER A 741 2.08 -17.78 2.24
CA SER A 741 2.33 -17.21 3.55
C SER A 741 2.88 -18.29 4.48
N GLU A 742 3.51 -17.89 5.57
CA GLU A 742 3.92 -18.82 6.62
C GLU A 742 3.68 -18.18 7.99
N LEU A 743 3.00 -18.94 8.85
CA LEU A 743 2.48 -18.46 10.13
C LEU A 743 3.18 -19.21 11.27
N SER A 744 3.88 -18.48 12.14
CA SER A 744 4.58 -19.06 13.29
C SER A 744 3.58 -19.49 14.38
N LEU A 745 3.78 -20.68 14.93
CA LEU A 745 3.00 -21.18 16.06
C LEU A 745 3.58 -20.76 17.42
N MET A 746 4.73 -20.07 17.44
CA MET A 746 5.56 -19.98 18.64
C MET A 746 5.02 -19.06 19.74
N GLU A 747 4.31 -17.98 19.40
CA GLU A 747 3.63 -17.14 20.42
C GLU A 747 2.64 -18.00 21.22
N TRP A 748 1.76 -18.70 20.50
CA TRP A 748 0.75 -19.58 21.09
C TRP A 748 1.36 -20.78 21.84
N LEU A 749 2.32 -21.49 21.24
CA LEU A 749 2.94 -22.68 21.83
C LEU A 749 3.73 -22.35 23.11
N ASN A 750 4.40 -21.20 23.18
CA ASN A 750 5.11 -20.77 24.39
C ASN A 750 4.13 -20.29 25.47
N LYS A 751 3.15 -19.45 25.10
CA LYS A 751 2.09 -18.90 25.97
C LYS A 751 1.26 -19.99 26.67
N ASN A 752 0.93 -21.05 25.93
CA ASN A 752 0.21 -22.22 26.46
C ASN A 752 1.12 -23.31 27.04
N ARG A 753 2.45 -23.11 27.05
CA ARG A 753 3.47 -24.08 27.54
C ARG A 753 3.42 -25.44 26.84
N MET A 754 3.03 -25.43 25.57
CA MET A 754 2.94 -26.62 24.70
C MET A 754 4.22 -26.85 23.87
N ASN A 755 5.10 -25.85 23.74
CA ASN A 755 6.38 -25.99 23.08
C ASN A 755 7.24 -27.08 23.76
N THR A 756 7.71 -28.07 22.99
CA THR A 756 8.52 -29.20 23.46
C THR A 756 9.65 -29.51 22.46
N PRO A 757 10.85 -29.91 22.93
CA PRO A 757 11.92 -30.37 22.05
C PRO A 757 11.66 -31.75 21.41
N ASP A 758 10.65 -32.50 21.89
CA ASP A 758 10.22 -33.77 21.30
C ASP A 758 9.36 -33.50 20.06
N THR A 759 9.97 -33.65 18.88
CA THR A 759 9.30 -33.45 17.59
C THR A 759 8.21 -34.45 17.31
N ALA A 760 8.33 -35.71 17.78
CA ALA A 760 7.30 -36.73 17.57
C ALA A 760 6.06 -36.46 18.44
N ALA A 761 6.25 -35.98 19.67
CA ALA A 761 5.17 -35.51 20.52
C ALA A 761 4.50 -34.25 19.93
N MET A 762 5.27 -33.30 19.41
CA MET A 762 4.71 -32.09 18.78
C MET A 762 3.94 -32.41 17.49
N SER A 763 4.50 -33.20 16.56
CA SER A 763 3.76 -33.66 15.36
C SER A 763 2.45 -34.33 15.73
N LYS A 764 2.45 -35.23 16.72
CA LYS A 764 1.22 -35.91 17.18
C LYS A 764 0.21 -34.93 17.80
N TYR A 765 0.68 -33.92 18.54
CA TYR A 765 -0.17 -32.86 19.07
C TYR A 765 -0.80 -32.03 17.95
N LEU A 766 0.01 -31.54 17.00
CA LEU A 766 -0.46 -30.74 15.86
C LEU A 766 -1.38 -31.55 14.94
N GLN A 767 -1.11 -32.84 14.69
CA GLN A 767 -1.98 -33.74 13.91
C GLN A 767 -3.40 -33.82 14.50
N THR A 768 -3.52 -33.65 15.82
CA THR A 768 -4.78 -33.75 16.56
C THR A 768 -5.44 -32.39 16.83
N ASN A 769 -4.68 -31.28 16.83
CA ASN A 769 -5.14 -29.97 17.32
C ASN A 769 -4.98 -28.81 16.34
N LEU A 770 -4.14 -28.92 15.31
CA LEU A 770 -4.07 -27.91 14.25
C LEU A 770 -5.27 -28.06 13.33
N GLU A 771 -6.11 -27.05 13.24
CA GLU A 771 -7.27 -26.96 12.35
C GLU A 771 -7.15 -25.75 11.42
N TRP A 772 -7.70 -25.83 10.21
CA TRP A 772 -7.78 -24.68 9.29
C TRP A 772 -9.21 -24.50 8.78
N ARG A 773 -9.62 -23.24 8.60
CA ARG A 773 -10.90 -22.84 8.00
C ARG A 773 -10.67 -21.71 7.01
N ALA A 774 -11.61 -21.54 6.09
CA ALA A 774 -11.65 -20.36 5.23
C ALA A 774 -12.98 -19.63 5.40
N GLN A 775 -12.96 -18.31 5.18
CA GLN A 775 -14.13 -17.45 5.16
C GLN A 775 -13.94 -16.33 4.14
N LYS A 776 -15.04 -15.80 3.62
CA LYS A 776 -15.06 -14.50 2.94
C LYS A 776 -14.97 -13.35 3.98
N PHE A 777 -14.75 -12.13 3.51
CA PHE A 777 -14.62 -10.94 4.36
C PHE A 777 -15.93 -10.50 5.05
N ASP A 778 -17.08 -10.87 4.51
CA ASP A 778 -18.43 -10.72 5.11
C ASP A 778 -18.67 -11.69 6.31
N GLY A 779 -17.80 -12.68 6.50
CA GLY A 779 -17.95 -13.76 7.47
C GLY A 779 -18.60 -15.04 6.93
N THR A 780 -18.95 -15.11 5.65
CA THR A 780 -19.48 -16.33 5.02
C THR A 780 -18.41 -17.43 5.03
N VAL A 781 -18.75 -18.60 5.58
CA VAL A 781 -17.85 -19.75 5.63
C VAL A 781 -17.56 -20.27 4.22
N VAL A 782 -16.28 -20.50 3.93
CA VAL A 782 -15.81 -21.14 2.71
C VAL A 782 -15.45 -22.60 3.05
N PRO A 783 -16.15 -23.59 2.46
CA PRO A 783 -15.71 -24.98 2.50
C PRO A 783 -14.31 -25.12 1.90
N ILE A 784 -13.46 -25.96 2.49
CA ILE A 784 -12.12 -26.22 1.94
C ILE A 784 -12.21 -26.94 0.58
N GLU A 785 -13.35 -27.62 0.34
CA GLU A 785 -13.85 -28.10 -0.96
C GLU A 785 -13.75 -27.06 -2.09
N SER A 786 -13.91 -25.77 -1.77
CA SER A 786 -13.97 -24.66 -2.73
C SER A 786 -12.61 -23.96 -2.92
N LEU A 787 -11.56 -24.41 -2.23
CA LEU A 787 -10.19 -23.92 -2.37
C LEU A 787 -9.28 -25.06 -2.87
N PRO A 788 -9.44 -25.52 -4.14
CA PRO A 788 -8.73 -26.69 -4.67
C PRO A 788 -7.21 -26.52 -4.69
N ASN A 789 -6.70 -25.29 -4.66
CA ASN A 789 -5.28 -25.00 -4.65
C ASN A 789 -4.70 -24.80 -3.23
N LEU A 790 -5.54 -24.84 -2.17
CA LEU A 790 -5.08 -24.69 -0.79
C LEU A 790 -4.21 -25.89 -0.35
N ILE A 791 -2.97 -25.61 0.03
CA ILE A 791 -2.04 -26.55 0.63
C ILE A 791 -1.53 -25.98 1.97
N VAL A 792 -1.65 -26.80 3.01
CA VAL A 792 -1.24 -26.53 4.38
C VAL A 792 -0.10 -27.49 4.75
N THR A 793 1.08 -26.92 5.00
CA THR A 793 2.33 -27.63 5.28
C THR A 793 2.79 -27.27 6.68
N VAL A 794 2.99 -28.27 7.56
CA VAL A 794 3.58 -28.04 8.89
C VAL A 794 5.07 -28.31 8.83
N GLN A 795 5.86 -27.44 9.45
CA GLN A 795 7.32 -27.51 9.39
C GLN A 795 7.98 -26.98 10.67
N ASP A 796 9.22 -27.40 10.90
CA ASP A 796 10.06 -26.95 12.00
C ASP A 796 11.43 -26.47 11.49
N GLU A 797 12.01 -25.48 12.17
CA GLU A 797 13.39 -25.01 11.97
C GLU A 797 14.19 -24.96 13.28
N MET A 798 15.47 -25.34 13.20
CA MET A 798 16.43 -25.12 14.29
C MET A 798 17.01 -23.71 14.23
N VAL A 799 16.51 -22.82 15.09
CA VAL A 799 16.92 -21.40 15.17
C VAL A 799 18.09 -21.24 16.13
N THR A 800 19.09 -20.47 15.75
CA THR A 800 20.25 -20.13 16.57
C THR A 800 20.18 -18.66 16.96
N MET A 801 20.01 -18.36 18.25
CA MET A 801 19.81 -16.99 18.72
C MET A 801 21.12 -16.19 18.75
N GLY A 802 21.03 -14.91 18.39
CA GLY A 802 22.12 -13.94 18.52
C GLY A 802 22.56 -13.78 19.98
N GLY A 803 23.86 -13.59 20.22
CA GLY A 803 24.44 -13.41 21.55
C GLY A 803 24.37 -11.97 22.07
N ALA A 804 24.02 -11.00 21.22
CA ALA A 804 23.91 -9.59 21.56
C ALA A 804 22.68 -8.94 20.89
N ILE A 805 22.24 -7.79 21.41
CA ILE A 805 21.13 -7.01 20.82
C ILE A 805 21.39 -6.61 19.35
N THR A 806 22.66 -6.47 18.96
CA THR A 806 23.12 -6.15 17.59
C THR A 806 23.13 -7.36 16.64
N GLU A 807 22.67 -8.53 17.08
CA GLU A 807 22.69 -9.78 16.32
C GLU A 807 21.26 -10.31 16.15
N LEU A 808 20.87 -10.61 14.91
CA LEU A 808 19.61 -11.28 14.59
C LEU A 808 19.80 -12.80 14.65
N PRO A 809 18.74 -13.58 14.95
CA PRO A 809 18.80 -15.04 14.91
C PRO A 809 19.09 -15.59 13.50
N HIS A 810 19.70 -16.77 13.43
CA HIS A 810 19.92 -17.53 12.20
C HIS A 810 18.99 -18.75 12.17
N TYR A 811 18.16 -18.87 11.13
CA TYR A 811 17.25 -20.00 10.92
C TYR A 811 17.96 -21.13 10.16
N GLY A 812 17.68 -22.38 10.53
CA GLY A 812 18.22 -23.57 9.86
C GLY A 812 17.38 -23.99 8.66
N GLU A 813 17.68 -25.16 8.11
CA GLU A 813 16.83 -25.79 7.08
C GLU A 813 15.47 -26.21 7.66
N LYS A 814 14.42 -26.11 6.83
CA LYS A 814 13.04 -26.50 7.16
C LYS A 814 12.85 -28.01 7.12
N THR A 815 12.42 -28.59 8.23
CA THR A 815 11.98 -29.99 8.33
C THR A 815 10.46 -30.05 8.13
N VAL A 816 9.98 -30.71 7.07
CA VAL A 816 8.55 -30.79 6.76
C VAL A 816 7.89 -32.02 7.39
N HIS A 817 6.81 -31.79 8.13
CA HIS A 817 6.08 -32.78 8.91
C HIS A 817 4.79 -33.23 8.21
N VAL A 818 4.97 -33.98 7.11
CA VAL A 818 3.89 -34.47 6.24
C VAL A 818 2.83 -35.26 7.03
N GLU A 819 3.23 -35.99 8.07
CA GLU A 819 2.33 -36.78 8.92
C GLU A 819 1.24 -35.95 9.62
N VAL A 820 1.45 -34.65 9.81
CA VAL A 820 0.53 -33.75 10.52
C VAL A 820 -0.69 -33.38 9.66
N THR A 821 -0.50 -33.29 8.33
CA THR A 821 -1.52 -32.82 7.38
C THR A 821 -1.95 -33.87 6.36
N LYS A 822 -1.19 -34.97 6.20
CA LYS A 822 -1.50 -36.09 5.30
C LYS A 822 -2.93 -36.62 5.48
N GLY A 823 -3.64 -36.75 4.35
CA GLY A 823 -5.01 -37.28 4.31
C GLY A 823 -6.10 -36.31 4.79
N ARG A 824 -5.74 -35.10 5.21
CA ARG A 824 -6.68 -34.01 5.53
C ARG A 824 -6.86 -33.12 4.30
N ARG A 825 -8.04 -32.53 4.10
CA ARG A 825 -8.32 -31.76 2.88
C ARG A 825 -7.52 -30.46 2.85
N GLY A 826 -6.83 -30.23 1.72
CA GLY A 826 -5.85 -29.15 1.60
C GLY A 826 -4.61 -29.35 2.46
N GLY A 827 -4.37 -30.56 2.99
CA GLY A 827 -3.15 -30.90 3.70
C GLY A 827 -2.05 -31.37 2.74
N TYR A 828 -0.80 -30.95 2.97
CA TYR A 828 0.35 -31.42 2.21
C TYR A 828 0.45 -32.97 2.23
N GLY A 829 0.59 -33.58 1.04
CA GLY A 829 0.55 -35.03 0.89
C GLY A 829 -0.83 -35.69 1.10
N GLY A 830 -1.91 -34.90 1.11
CA GLY A 830 -3.29 -35.38 1.00
C GLY A 830 -3.70 -35.69 -0.46
N ALA A 831 -4.98 -36.05 -0.63
CA ALA A 831 -5.63 -36.07 -1.94
C ALA A 831 -6.31 -34.72 -2.20
N SER A 832 -6.28 -34.27 -3.46
CA SER A 832 -6.97 -33.08 -4.00
C SER A 832 -8.49 -33.29 -4.10
#